data_AF-A0A244CMX7-F1
#
_entry.id   AF-A0A244CMX7-F1
#
_cell.length_a   1.000
_cell.length_b   1.000
_cell.length_c   1.000
_cell.angle_alpha   90.00
_cell.angle_beta   90.00
_cell.angle_gamma   90.00
#
_symmetry.space_group_name_H-M   'P 1'
#
loop_
_entity.id
_entity.type
_entity.pdbx_description
1 polymer ?
#
loop_
_entity_poly.entity_id
_entity_poly.type
_entity_poly.pdbx_seq_one_letter_code
_entity_poly.pdbx_strand_id
1 'polypeptide(L)'
;MNKPAIHLTQVAALLSTAMLSGCGGSAKTSTDLTKVDPAQPVSSWQMVWNDEFETSNIDTKKWSHEINCDGGGNNEAQCYTDNDENSFIADGILNIVAKPAEDGSAKPYTSARLNSRYKADFKYGRFEISAKLPSGQGSWPAFWMMPTDEVYGGWPRSGEIDIVEAVNLKAATAEGGTESNVHGTLHYGREWPNNASSGKSYQLPDSINPADDFHTYAIEWQEGEIRWYVDNYLYATQRKSTVRYNSKDEAVGLAHKGWFTEYFDQTSGELKTYWTDAPYDQKFYMILNFAVGGNWPENVNELGIDASAFENGQTFAIDYVRVYECSIDVNTGKGCETVRAGYDKLDDALVEGAAPVPAPPSTGIAQNLTIFDGAVNPNWPAWDCCGGSTPSVVNDAEKGDVMRFTVGEQPTVNGFISRGEFITDPEGKASPFDASPIIDNGSISFAVKVVSAPSNPDSTWLMKVESIGGATAIEIPLSTSTEASTPITGQWQTYTFPLQALADLGLDISSIDVIMIFPAWGTGSGAEYLVDDVQISQPVSSPKLVLFENEVNPDWPLWDCCGGSTPTEEMDDAEHGLVAEFVIGAQPTVMGFITRSANGGADKPFDASAIIDNGVLQFDLKVVNAPSNPDSTWLIKLESDNGATAVEWPITNSVEGVIPVSGQWQTHSFKVSELAAAGLDISAIDVIMIFPAWGTGEGAVYRVDNAKILDPDANATSGLTLFKDTVANQWSIWDCCGGSTPTEEQDDDAHGMVAEYKIGAQPTVMGFFAQDGIYHDASADLATGVVRFEMKVVDAPSNPDAVWTFKIESGDASTAVELPLAASSEGEAVKNGVWQTYTFTLQSLYDAGLDISAIDVVMVFPSWGAGEGAVYRIDNAIIATP
;
A
#
# COMPACT_ATOMS: atom_id res chain seq x y z
N MET A 1 -50.34 35.40 -54.39
CA MET A 1 -50.24 36.31 -55.55
C MET A 1 -48.83 36.23 -56.10
N ASN A 2 -48.74 35.99 -57.41
CA ASN A 2 -47.61 36.04 -58.35
C ASN A 2 -46.19 35.62 -57.87
N LYS A 3 -45.67 34.44 -58.23
CA LYS A 3 -45.09 33.96 -59.54
C LYS A 3 -43.62 34.41 -59.78
N PRO A 4 -42.79 33.63 -60.52
CA PRO A 4 -41.79 32.71 -59.93
C PRO A 4 -40.41 32.70 -60.65
N ALA A 5 -39.60 31.69 -60.33
CA ALA A 5 -38.62 30.99 -61.19
C ALA A 5 -37.19 31.62 -61.28
N ILE A 6 -36.08 30.86 -61.24
CA ILE A 6 -35.73 29.75 -62.14
C ILE A 6 -34.58 28.87 -61.60
N HIS A 7 -34.77 27.55 -61.73
CA HIS A 7 -33.87 26.40 -61.96
C HIS A 7 -32.66 26.03 -61.06
N LEU A 8 -32.90 24.99 -60.23
CA LEU A 8 -32.04 23.80 -60.10
C LEU A 8 -31.69 23.23 -61.49
N THR A 9 -30.43 22.82 -61.73
CA THR A 9 -29.94 21.42 -61.68
C THR A 9 -28.59 21.35 -62.39
N GLN A 10 -27.54 20.91 -61.68
CA GLN A 10 -26.34 20.16 -62.12
C GLN A 10 -25.13 20.57 -61.28
N VAL A 11 -24.93 19.84 -60.17
CA VAL A 11 -23.68 19.21 -59.68
C VAL A 11 -24.07 18.64 -58.30
N ALA A 12 -24.77 17.51 -58.35
CA ALA A 12 -25.02 16.62 -57.22
C ALA A 12 -24.23 15.34 -57.51
N ALA A 13 -22.94 15.36 -57.16
CA ALA A 13 -22.03 14.22 -57.08
C ALA A 13 -20.64 14.77 -56.70
N LEU A 14 -20.38 14.96 -55.40
CA LEU A 14 -19.06 15.05 -54.73
C LEU A 14 -19.07 15.78 -53.36
N LEU A 15 -20.23 16.14 -52.80
CA LEU A 15 -20.33 16.87 -51.51
C LEU A 15 -20.92 16.03 -50.36
N SER A 16 -20.51 14.76 -50.23
CA SER A 16 -20.96 13.89 -49.13
C SER A 16 -19.87 12.96 -48.57
N THR A 17 -18.61 13.38 -48.61
CA THR A 17 -17.48 12.69 -47.95
C THR A 17 -16.39 13.69 -47.53
N ALA A 18 -16.60 14.40 -46.41
CA ALA A 18 -15.55 14.98 -45.56
C ALA A 18 -16.13 15.69 -44.29
N MET A 19 -17.21 15.16 -43.71
CA MET A 19 -17.65 15.55 -42.36
C MET A 19 -17.43 14.35 -41.43
N LEU A 20 -16.17 14.17 -41.01
CA LEU A 20 -15.71 13.32 -39.89
C LEU A 20 -14.17 13.42 -39.79
N SER A 21 -13.67 14.63 -39.50
CA SER A 21 -12.29 14.88 -39.08
C SER A 21 -12.12 16.35 -38.70
N GLY A 22 -12.47 16.69 -37.46
CA GLY A 22 -12.33 18.07 -36.96
C GLY A 22 -12.41 18.26 -35.45
N CYS A 23 -12.48 17.18 -34.65
CA CYS A 23 -12.30 17.22 -33.21
C CYS A 23 -11.07 16.39 -32.87
N GLY A 24 -9.96 17.05 -32.54
CA GLY A 24 -8.66 16.42 -32.28
C GLY A 24 -7.52 17.24 -32.87
N GLY A 25 -7.20 18.39 -32.25
CA GLY A 25 -6.08 19.22 -32.65
C GLY A 25 -5.93 20.40 -31.69
N SER A 26 -4.85 20.38 -30.91
CA SER A 26 -4.42 21.41 -29.97
C SER A 26 -4.62 22.81 -30.55
N ALA A 27 -5.25 23.71 -29.78
CA ALA A 27 -5.32 25.13 -30.12
C ALA A 27 -3.91 25.73 -30.13
N LYS A 28 -3.21 25.64 -31.25
CA LYS A 28 -2.05 26.48 -31.52
C LYS A 28 -2.58 27.89 -31.78
N THR A 29 -2.36 28.78 -30.81
CA THR A 29 -2.47 30.22 -30.99
C THR A 29 -1.59 30.64 -32.17
N SER A 30 -2.22 31.02 -33.28
CA SER A 30 -1.53 31.66 -34.39
C SER A 30 -1.53 33.16 -34.13
N THR A 31 -0.56 33.61 -33.34
CA THR A 31 -0.30 35.04 -33.15
C THR A 31 0.30 35.60 -34.44
N ASP A 32 -0.40 36.53 -35.08
CA ASP A 32 0.10 37.29 -36.22
C ASP A 32 1.15 38.31 -35.72
N LEU A 33 2.42 37.90 -35.73
CA LEU A 33 3.55 38.70 -35.27
C LEU A 33 3.80 39.96 -36.12
N THR A 34 3.10 40.14 -37.24
CA THR A 34 3.30 41.31 -38.12
C THR A 34 2.54 42.56 -37.67
N LYS A 35 1.72 42.44 -36.61
CA LYS A 35 0.93 43.55 -36.03
C LYS A 35 1.45 44.06 -34.68
N VAL A 36 2.53 43.51 -34.16
CA VAL A 36 3.13 43.97 -32.89
C VAL A 36 4.03 45.16 -33.19
N ASP A 37 3.75 46.32 -32.59
CA ASP A 37 4.65 47.47 -32.56
C ASP A 37 5.63 47.29 -31.38
N PRO A 38 6.91 46.95 -31.64
CA PRO A 38 7.89 46.65 -30.60
C PRO A 38 8.42 47.90 -29.88
N ALA A 39 7.95 49.10 -30.21
CA ALA A 39 8.40 50.36 -29.62
C ALA A 39 7.59 50.80 -28.38
N GLN A 40 6.58 50.04 -27.96
CA GLN A 40 5.77 50.32 -26.76
C GLN A 40 5.78 49.10 -25.83
N PRO A 41 6.43 49.16 -24.66
CA PRO A 41 6.22 48.15 -23.63
C PRO A 41 4.83 48.37 -23.03
N VAL A 42 3.83 47.68 -23.56
CA VAL A 42 2.53 47.57 -22.87
C VAL A 42 2.66 46.44 -21.87
N SER A 43 2.99 46.78 -20.62
CA SER A 43 2.71 45.87 -19.52
C SER A 43 1.19 45.64 -19.49
N SER A 44 0.77 44.39 -19.63
CA SER A 44 -0.64 44.02 -19.53
C SER A 44 -1.17 44.19 -18.09
N TRP A 45 -0.32 44.51 -17.12
CA TRP A 45 -0.70 44.94 -15.78
C TRP A 45 -1.25 46.37 -15.78
N GLN A 46 -2.41 46.57 -15.16
CA GLN A 46 -3.03 47.87 -14.96
C GLN A 46 -3.12 48.18 -13.48
N MET A 47 -2.55 49.31 -13.05
CA MET A 47 -2.62 49.73 -11.65
C MET A 47 -4.07 50.06 -11.29
N VAL A 48 -4.60 49.40 -10.27
CA VAL A 48 -5.99 49.59 -9.81
C VAL A 48 -6.06 50.26 -8.45
N TRP A 49 -4.97 50.19 -7.68
CA TRP A 49 -4.87 50.81 -6.37
C TRP A 49 -3.41 51.11 -6.02
N ASN A 50 -3.17 52.18 -5.28
CA ASN A 50 -1.85 52.52 -4.76
C ASN A 50 -1.94 53.36 -3.49
N ASP A 51 -0.84 53.40 -2.75
CA ASP A 51 -0.49 54.47 -1.85
C ASP A 51 0.97 54.87 -2.05
N GLU A 52 1.18 56.09 -2.50
CA GLU A 52 2.50 56.69 -2.75
C GLU A 52 2.96 57.57 -1.57
N PHE A 53 2.18 57.57 -0.47
CA PHE A 53 2.46 58.30 0.77
C PHE A 53 2.80 59.80 0.60
N GLU A 54 2.24 60.44 -0.44
CA GLU A 54 2.41 61.88 -0.72
C GLU A 54 1.57 62.80 0.19
N THR A 55 0.70 62.22 1.04
CA THR A 55 -0.11 62.97 2.01
C THR A 55 0.60 63.11 3.34
N SER A 56 0.38 64.22 4.05
CA SER A 56 1.02 64.45 5.35
C SER A 56 0.60 63.48 6.46
N ASN A 57 -0.54 62.79 6.29
CA ASN A 57 -1.09 61.83 7.25
C ASN A 57 -1.40 60.53 6.52
N ILE A 58 -1.36 59.42 7.25
CA ILE A 58 -1.80 58.10 6.78
C ILE A 58 -3.29 58.16 6.39
N ASP A 59 -3.62 57.74 5.17
CA ASP A 59 -5.01 57.81 4.68
C ASP A 59 -5.87 56.74 5.35
N THR A 60 -6.72 57.17 6.29
CA THR A 60 -7.66 56.29 7.00
C THR A 60 -8.71 55.64 6.10
N LYS A 61 -8.88 56.09 4.85
CA LYS A 61 -9.71 55.40 3.85
C LYS A 61 -9.00 54.21 3.21
N LYS A 62 -7.68 54.13 3.31
CA LYS A 62 -6.84 53.04 2.81
C LYS A 62 -6.38 52.11 3.93
N TRP A 63 -6.00 52.68 5.07
CA TRP A 63 -5.36 51.94 6.17
C TRP A 63 -6.12 52.07 7.49
N SER A 64 -6.17 50.98 8.25
CA SER A 64 -6.60 50.92 9.65
C SER A 64 -5.40 50.56 10.51
N HIS A 65 -5.22 51.23 11.64
CA HIS A 65 -4.28 50.79 12.67
C HIS A 65 -4.88 49.65 13.49
N GLU A 66 -4.08 48.62 13.70
CA GLU A 66 -4.35 47.58 14.69
C GLU A 66 -3.67 47.96 16.01
N ILE A 67 -4.45 48.03 17.10
CA ILE A 67 -3.97 48.50 18.41
C ILE A 67 -4.19 47.39 19.44
N ASN A 68 -3.11 46.72 19.85
CA ASN A 68 -3.15 45.65 20.85
C ASN A 68 -1.74 45.36 21.41
N CYS A 69 -1.67 44.44 22.38
CA CYS A 69 -0.43 43.89 22.94
C CYS A 69 -0.46 42.35 22.94
N ASP A 70 -1.20 41.77 22.00
CA ASP A 70 -1.64 40.37 22.06
C ASP A 70 -0.55 39.39 21.62
N GLY A 71 0.55 39.91 21.05
CA GLY A 71 1.73 39.14 20.65
C GLY A 71 1.61 38.43 19.30
N GLY A 72 0.60 38.79 18.49
CA GLY A 72 0.46 38.37 17.08
C GLY A 72 0.18 36.88 16.84
N GLY A 73 0.11 36.06 17.88
CA GLY A 73 0.15 34.59 17.79
C GLY A 73 1.55 34.00 17.90
N ASN A 74 2.58 34.85 17.94
CA ASN A 74 3.99 34.47 17.84
C ASN A 74 4.82 34.89 19.06
N ASN A 75 4.17 35.20 20.19
CA ASN A 75 4.81 35.67 21.43
C ASN A 75 5.62 36.97 21.27
N GLU A 76 5.16 37.87 20.39
CA GLU A 76 5.86 39.11 20.08
C GLU A 76 5.94 40.08 21.29
N ALA A 77 6.97 40.92 21.31
CA ALA A 77 7.39 41.74 22.44
C ALA A 77 6.97 43.22 22.36
N GLN A 78 6.19 43.61 21.35
CA GLN A 78 5.66 44.96 21.19
C GLN A 78 4.16 45.07 21.48
N CYS A 79 3.72 46.26 21.87
CA CYS A 79 2.35 46.71 21.65
C CYS A 79 2.27 47.48 20.33
N TYR A 80 1.28 47.16 19.49
CA TYR A 80 0.94 47.99 18.33
C TYR A 80 0.10 49.20 18.77
N THR A 81 0.43 50.38 18.24
CA THR A 81 -0.24 51.64 18.57
C THR A 81 -0.55 52.44 17.29
N ASP A 82 -1.40 53.47 17.43
CA ASP A 82 -1.68 54.49 16.43
C ASP A 82 -0.94 55.82 16.69
N ASN A 83 0.08 55.80 17.56
CA ASN A 83 0.86 57.00 17.87
C ASN A 83 1.71 57.43 16.67
N ASP A 84 1.80 58.75 16.45
CA ASP A 84 2.64 59.36 15.41
C ASP A 84 4.14 59.07 15.59
N GLU A 85 4.54 58.50 16.73
CA GLU A 85 5.92 58.06 16.98
C GLU A 85 6.20 56.65 16.48
N ASN A 86 5.17 55.84 16.23
CA ASN A 86 5.28 54.47 15.71
C ASN A 86 4.89 54.36 14.24
N SER A 87 4.08 55.29 13.72
CA SER A 87 3.79 55.34 12.28
C SER A 87 3.55 56.77 11.81
N PHE A 88 4.31 57.24 10.83
CA PHE A 88 4.15 58.58 10.27
C PHE A 88 4.69 58.66 8.84
N ILE A 89 4.26 59.68 8.10
CA ILE A 89 4.78 59.97 6.76
C ILE A 89 5.78 61.12 6.86
N ALA A 90 6.98 60.91 6.31
CA ALA A 90 8.01 61.94 6.19
C ALA A 90 8.67 61.85 4.81
N ASP A 91 8.76 62.97 4.10
CA ASP A 91 9.39 63.08 2.78
C ASP A 91 8.87 62.08 1.73
N GLY A 92 7.55 61.81 1.75
CA GLY A 92 6.91 60.85 0.84
C GLY A 92 7.08 59.37 1.25
N ILE A 93 7.68 59.10 2.41
CA ILE A 93 7.94 57.74 2.91
C ILE A 93 7.07 57.48 4.14
N LEU A 94 6.35 56.36 4.14
CA LEU A 94 5.74 55.82 5.35
C LEU A 94 6.83 55.17 6.22
N ASN A 95 6.94 55.62 7.47
CA ASN A 95 7.87 55.10 8.46
C ASN A 95 7.08 54.35 9.52
N ILE A 96 7.29 53.04 9.65
CA ILE A 96 6.83 52.23 10.78
C ILE A 96 8.02 52.02 11.72
N VAL A 97 7.92 52.52 12.95
CA VAL A 97 9.03 52.60 13.89
C VAL A 97 8.77 51.76 15.13
N ALA A 98 9.67 50.81 15.38
CA ALA A 98 9.72 50.04 16.61
C ALA A 98 10.71 50.66 17.60
N LYS A 99 10.28 50.88 18.85
CA LYS A 99 11.09 51.54 19.89
C LYS A 99 10.74 51.06 21.30
N PRO A 100 11.62 51.28 22.30
CA PRO A 100 11.31 51.01 23.70
C PRO A 100 10.00 51.65 24.13
N ALA A 101 9.17 50.89 24.84
CA ALA A 101 7.97 51.40 25.48
C ALA A 101 8.31 52.21 26.73
N GLU A 102 7.40 53.07 27.18
CA GLU A 102 7.55 53.76 28.46
C GLU A 102 7.56 52.77 29.64
N ASP A 103 8.30 53.10 30.71
CA ASP A 103 8.36 52.30 31.93
C ASP A 103 6.95 51.98 32.46
N GLY A 104 6.68 50.69 32.67
CA GLY A 104 5.38 50.22 33.16
C GLY A 104 4.36 49.86 32.06
N SER A 105 4.73 49.96 30.79
CA SER A 105 3.94 49.44 29.66
C SER A 105 3.76 47.92 29.74
N ALA A 106 2.70 47.40 29.10
CA ALA A 106 2.38 45.96 29.12
C ALA A 106 3.44 45.08 28.43
N LYS A 107 4.15 45.66 27.46
CA LYS A 107 5.21 45.03 26.68
C LYS A 107 6.41 46.00 26.62
N PRO A 108 7.65 45.49 26.46
CA PRO A 108 8.86 46.32 26.48
C PRO A 108 9.04 47.21 25.24
N TYR A 109 8.32 46.96 24.15
CA TYR A 109 8.42 47.75 22.91
C TYR A 109 7.06 48.28 22.45
N THR A 110 7.09 49.31 21.61
CA THR A 110 5.94 49.79 20.84
C THR A 110 6.27 49.77 19.36
N SER A 111 5.28 49.52 18.51
CA SER A 111 5.39 49.58 17.05
C SER A 111 4.03 49.90 16.41
N ALA A 112 3.89 49.74 15.10
CA ALA A 112 2.62 49.87 14.40
C ALA A 112 2.35 48.70 13.44
N ARG A 113 1.05 48.44 13.23
CA ARG A 113 0.51 47.46 12.28
C ARG A 113 -0.67 48.10 11.55
N LEU A 114 -0.56 48.21 10.23
CA LEU A 114 -1.57 48.78 9.36
C LEU A 114 -2.21 47.67 8.52
N ASN A 115 -3.53 47.72 8.34
CA ASN A 115 -4.22 46.82 7.43
C ASN A 115 -5.24 47.54 6.54
N SER A 116 -5.53 46.94 5.40
CA SER A 116 -6.46 47.48 4.38
C SER A 116 -7.82 46.78 4.36
N ARG A 117 -8.15 45.98 5.40
CA ARG A 117 -9.37 45.18 5.45
C ARG A 117 -10.63 46.04 5.24
N TYR A 118 -11.48 45.64 4.30
CA TYR A 118 -12.69 46.36 3.88
C TYR A 118 -12.44 47.74 3.24
N LYS A 119 -11.20 48.02 2.85
CA LYS A 119 -10.77 49.26 2.18
C LYS A 119 -10.14 48.97 0.83
N ALA A 120 -9.30 47.94 0.75
CA ALA A 120 -8.61 47.51 -0.45
C ALA A 120 -8.38 45.99 -0.42
N ASP A 121 -9.42 45.24 -0.77
CA ASP A 121 -9.40 43.77 -0.76
C ASP A 121 -9.47 43.24 -2.19
N PHE A 122 -8.50 42.41 -2.57
CA PHE A 122 -8.32 41.97 -3.95
C PHE A 122 -8.29 40.45 -4.05
N LYS A 123 -8.70 39.93 -5.20
CA LYS A 123 -8.47 38.54 -5.59
C LYS A 123 -7.69 38.53 -6.89
N TYR A 124 -6.54 37.88 -6.88
CA TYR A 124 -5.55 37.91 -7.96
C TYR A 124 -4.98 39.32 -8.21
N GLY A 125 -3.85 39.38 -8.89
CA GLY A 125 -3.16 40.62 -9.21
C GLY A 125 -1.66 40.57 -8.92
N ARG A 126 -1.00 41.70 -9.17
CA ARG A 126 0.36 41.96 -8.70
C ARG A 126 0.28 42.90 -7.51
N PHE A 127 0.93 42.52 -6.41
CA PHE A 127 1.02 43.31 -5.18
C PHE A 127 2.48 43.63 -4.96
N GLU A 128 2.81 44.91 -4.82
CA GLU A 128 4.18 45.38 -4.80
C GLU A 128 4.38 46.43 -3.73
N ILE A 129 5.49 46.33 -3.01
CA ILE A 129 5.97 47.32 -2.05
C ILE A 129 7.42 47.70 -2.39
N SER A 130 7.72 49.00 -2.41
CA SER A 130 9.11 49.49 -2.39
C SER A 130 9.45 49.87 -0.96
N ALA A 131 10.39 49.16 -0.35
CA ALA A 131 10.73 49.39 1.05
C ALA A 131 12.20 49.10 1.35
N LYS A 132 12.71 49.77 2.39
CA LYS A 132 13.96 49.45 3.05
C LYS A 132 13.66 48.82 4.40
N LEU A 133 14.15 47.60 4.60
CA LEU A 133 13.83 46.81 5.79
C LEU A 133 14.67 47.27 7.01
N PRO A 134 14.14 47.16 8.24
CA PRO A 134 14.89 47.38 9.47
C PRO A 134 15.95 46.30 9.71
N SER A 135 16.92 46.61 10.57
CA SER A 135 17.99 45.68 10.99
C SER A 135 18.04 45.47 12.51
N GLY A 136 18.79 44.46 12.94
CA GLY A 136 19.12 44.20 14.35
C GLY A 136 18.43 42.95 14.89
N GLN A 137 19.09 42.29 15.85
CA GLN A 137 18.58 41.07 16.48
C GLN A 137 17.25 41.34 17.20
N GLY A 138 16.23 40.56 16.87
CA GLY A 138 14.85 40.73 17.31
C GLY A 138 13.96 41.51 16.33
N SER A 139 14.47 42.04 15.22
CA SER A 139 13.65 42.76 14.23
C SER A 139 12.87 41.80 13.34
N TRP A 140 11.58 42.08 13.09
CA TRP A 140 10.73 41.29 12.19
C TRP A 140 9.73 42.16 11.39
N PRO A 141 10.17 42.78 10.28
CA PRO A 141 9.30 43.46 9.32
C PRO A 141 8.51 42.49 8.44
N ALA A 142 7.26 42.84 8.10
CA ALA A 142 6.43 42.04 7.20
C ALA A 142 5.52 42.89 6.30
N PHE A 143 5.40 42.48 5.04
CA PHE A 143 4.31 42.83 4.12
C PHE A 143 3.63 41.54 3.66
N TRP A 144 2.38 41.39 4.03
CA TRP A 144 1.65 40.12 3.94
C TRP A 144 0.16 40.36 3.79
N MET A 145 -0.60 39.28 3.59
CA MET A 145 -2.01 39.35 3.26
C MET A 145 -2.83 38.28 3.96
N MET A 146 -4.04 38.66 4.36
CA MET A 146 -5.00 37.78 5.06
C MET A 146 -6.37 37.81 4.37
N PRO A 147 -7.17 36.73 4.46
CA PRO A 147 -8.48 36.64 3.84
C PRO A 147 -9.47 37.62 4.50
N THR A 148 -10.31 38.25 3.67
CA THR A 148 -11.28 39.24 4.16
C THR A 148 -12.42 38.58 4.94
N ASP A 149 -12.96 37.47 4.41
CA ASP A 149 -14.22 36.87 4.86
C ASP A 149 -14.06 35.48 5.52
N GLU A 150 -12.84 34.94 5.60
CA GLU A 150 -12.56 33.63 6.22
C GLU A 150 -13.50 32.49 5.75
N VAL A 151 -13.77 32.41 4.44
CA VAL A 151 -14.79 31.53 3.82
C VAL A 151 -14.64 30.05 4.20
N TYR A 152 -13.41 29.58 4.42
CA TYR A 152 -13.11 28.18 4.72
C TYR A 152 -12.94 27.92 6.23
N GLY A 153 -13.24 28.90 7.07
CA GLY A 153 -12.99 28.90 8.51
C GLY A 153 -11.80 29.78 8.89
N GLY A 154 -11.50 29.85 10.18
CA GLY A 154 -10.39 30.64 10.70
C GLY A 154 -9.03 30.18 10.19
N TRP A 155 -7.99 30.93 10.56
CA TRP A 155 -6.63 30.63 10.16
C TRP A 155 -6.18 29.21 10.59
N PRO A 156 -5.45 28.48 9.72
CA PRO A 156 -4.98 28.84 8.37
C PRO A 156 -5.94 28.39 7.25
N ARG A 157 -7.13 27.85 7.56
CA ARG A 157 -8.00 27.22 6.53
C ARG A 157 -8.34 28.18 5.41
N SER A 158 -8.46 29.47 5.73
CA SER A 158 -8.70 30.54 4.74
C SER A 158 -7.44 31.19 4.16
N GLY A 159 -6.26 30.68 4.52
CA GLY A 159 -4.98 31.06 3.93
C GLY A 159 -4.31 32.30 4.54
N GLU A 160 -3.03 32.44 4.24
CA GLU A 160 -2.17 33.62 4.46
C GLU A 160 -1.14 33.66 3.32
N ILE A 161 -0.79 34.87 2.86
CA ILE A 161 0.23 35.10 1.83
C ILE A 161 1.24 36.12 2.34
N ASP A 162 2.47 35.68 2.58
CA ASP A 162 3.57 36.53 3.00
C ASP A 162 4.37 36.96 1.78
N ILE A 163 4.26 38.23 1.39
CA ILE A 163 4.95 38.78 0.22
C ILE A 163 6.43 38.95 0.55
N VAL A 164 6.72 39.49 1.73
CA VAL A 164 8.06 39.55 2.29
C VAL A 164 8.01 39.55 3.81
N GLU A 165 8.79 38.65 4.40
CA GLU A 165 9.23 38.70 5.79
C GLU A 165 10.75 38.67 5.85
N ALA A 166 11.33 39.27 6.88
CA ALA A 166 12.73 39.10 7.24
C ALA A 166 12.86 39.09 8.76
N VAL A 167 13.89 38.43 9.27
CA VAL A 167 14.24 38.50 10.70
C VAL A 167 15.71 38.84 10.86
N ASN A 168 16.03 39.62 11.89
CA ASN A 168 17.41 39.81 12.38
C ASN A 168 18.42 40.33 11.34
N LEU A 169 17.98 41.04 10.30
CA LEU A 169 18.88 41.51 9.25
C LEU A 169 20.09 42.24 9.87
N LYS A 170 21.29 41.96 9.33
CA LYS A 170 22.61 42.42 9.83
C LYS A 170 23.10 41.79 11.14
N ALA A 171 22.31 40.98 11.85
CA ALA A 171 22.81 40.19 12.98
C ALA A 171 23.79 39.11 12.50
N ALA A 172 24.72 38.71 13.35
CA ALA A 172 25.69 37.67 13.04
C ALA A 172 25.02 36.30 12.84
N THR A 173 25.44 35.59 11.79
CA THR A 173 25.01 34.20 11.54
C THR A 173 25.97 33.20 12.19
N ALA A 174 25.50 31.99 12.48
CA ALA A 174 26.33 30.93 13.08
C ALA A 174 27.46 30.48 12.13
N GLU A 175 27.22 30.58 10.82
CA GLU A 175 28.12 30.20 9.73
C GLU A 175 29.17 31.28 9.42
N GLY A 176 29.07 32.44 10.07
CA GLY A 176 29.89 33.62 9.80
C GLY A 176 29.30 34.51 8.69
N GLY A 177 29.35 35.83 8.91
CA GLY A 177 28.70 36.82 8.06
C GLY A 177 27.54 37.50 8.79
N THR A 178 26.62 38.08 8.03
CA THR A 178 25.44 38.78 8.56
C THR A 178 24.17 38.32 7.87
N GLU A 179 23.08 38.24 8.61
CA GLU A 179 21.76 37.87 8.11
C GLU A 179 21.28 38.84 7.01
N SER A 180 20.81 38.29 5.90
CA SER A 180 20.41 39.04 4.69
C SER A 180 19.25 38.38 3.93
N ASN A 181 18.65 37.32 4.49
CA ASN A 181 17.55 36.62 3.85
C ASN A 181 16.23 37.39 3.96
N VAL A 182 15.45 37.32 2.89
CA VAL A 182 14.01 37.59 2.89
C VAL A 182 13.25 36.31 2.57
N HIS A 183 12.00 36.24 3.01
CA HIS A 183 11.17 35.03 2.92
C HIS A 183 9.82 35.35 2.29
N GLY A 184 9.37 34.46 1.39
CA GLY A 184 8.03 34.46 0.84
C GLY A 184 7.37 33.13 1.17
N THR A 185 6.19 33.18 1.79
CA THR A 185 5.57 32.02 2.43
C THR A 185 4.06 32.00 2.18
N LEU A 186 3.51 30.79 2.13
CA LEU A 186 2.08 30.52 2.12
C LEU A 186 1.75 29.69 3.36
N HIS A 187 0.72 30.09 4.13
CA HIS A 187 0.13 29.27 5.19
C HIS A 187 -1.28 28.81 4.79
N TYR A 188 -1.55 27.52 4.94
CA TYR A 188 -2.80 26.88 4.50
C TYR A 188 -3.03 25.54 5.23
N GLY A 189 -4.01 24.77 4.78
CA GLY A 189 -4.23 23.40 5.26
C GLY A 189 -5.23 23.32 6.42
N ARG A 190 -4.85 22.58 7.47
CA ARG A 190 -5.73 22.23 8.59
C ARG A 190 -5.70 23.29 9.69
N GLU A 191 -6.66 23.22 10.60
CA GLU A 191 -6.70 24.09 11.78
C GLU A 191 -5.43 23.97 12.63
N TRP A 192 -4.99 25.10 13.19
CA TRP A 192 -3.87 25.14 14.13
C TRP A 192 -4.10 24.14 15.29
N PRO A 193 -3.07 23.39 15.72
CA PRO A 193 -1.66 23.49 15.35
C PRO A 193 -1.22 22.63 14.16
N ASN A 194 -2.17 22.04 13.41
CA ASN A 194 -1.87 21.12 12.29
C ASN A 194 -1.79 21.84 10.94
N ASN A 195 -1.59 23.15 10.98
CA ASN A 195 -1.48 23.99 9.80
C ASN A 195 -0.24 23.61 8.98
N ALA A 196 -0.30 23.83 7.67
CA ALA A 196 0.83 23.69 6.77
C ALA A 196 1.37 25.06 6.36
N SER A 197 2.66 25.10 6.02
CA SER A 197 3.27 26.25 5.36
C SER A 197 4.35 25.80 4.39
N SER A 198 4.48 26.51 3.28
CA SER A 198 5.56 26.32 2.32
C SER A 198 6.05 27.67 1.81
N GLY A 199 7.36 27.81 1.67
CA GLY A 199 8.00 29.06 1.32
C GLY A 199 9.44 28.86 0.92
N LYS A 200 10.11 29.96 0.58
CA LYS A 200 11.51 29.95 0.19
C LYS A 200 12.19 31.23 0.64
N SER A 201 13.44 31.11 1.09
CA SER A 201 14.28 32.27 1.36
C SER A 201 15.00 32.75 0.10
N TYR A 202 15.34 34.02 0.08
CA TYR A 202 16.12 34.64 -0.98
C TYR A 202 17.15 35.61 -0.41
N GLN A 203 18.36 35.54 -0.94
CA GLN A 203 19.42 36.51 -0.69
C GLN A 203 19.62 37.32 -1.95
N LEU A 204 19.71 38.63 -1.81
CA LEU A 204 20.06 39.50 -2.92
C LEU A 204 21.50 39.20 -3.39
N PRO A 205 21.79 39.36 -4.69
CA PRO A 205 23.12 39.12 -5.23
C PRO A 205 24.15 40.08 -4.62
N ASP A 206 25.44 39.75 -4.80
CA ASP A 206 26.57 40.57 -4.38
C ASP A 206 26.61 40.91 -2.88
N SER A 207 25.97 40.09 -2.04
CA SER A 207 25.89 40.27 -0.59
C SER A 207 25.20 41.57 -0.15
N ILE A 208 24.30 42.09 -0.98
CA ILE A 208 23.46 43.26 -0.64
C ILE A 208 22.53 42.87 0.51
N ASN A 209 22.44 43.73 1.53
CA ASN A 209 21.50 43.53 2.62
C ASN A 209 20.18 44.28 2.35
N PRO A 210 19.01 43.65 2.55
CA PRO A 210 17.70 44.31 2.46
C PRO A 210 17.53 45.56 3.35
N ALA A 211 18.39 45.72 4.36
CA ALA A 211 18.41 46.87 5.25
C ALA A 211 19.38 48.00 4.83
N ASP A 212 20.02 47.91 3.67
CA ASP A 212 20.93 48.95 3.15
C ASP A 212 20.25 49.97 2.24
N ASP A 213 19.33 49.52 1.38
CA ASP A 213 18.65 50.37 0.39
C ASP A 213 17.18 49.94 0.19
N PHE A 214 16.43 50.73 -0.58
CA PHE A 214 15.08 50.36 -1.00
C PHE A 214 15.13 49.26 -2.06
N HIS A 215 14.31 48.24 -1.85
CA HIS A 215 14.09 47.15 -2.79
C HIS A 215 12.60 46.99 -3.06
N THR A 216 12.29 46.43 -4.23
CA THR A 216 10.90 46.13 -4.61
C THR A 216 10.59 44.67 -4.30
N TYR A 217 9.64 44.44 -3.40
CA TYR A 217 9.13 43.11 -3.07
C TYR A 217 7.74 42.95 -3.65
N ALA A 218 7.50 41.86 -4.37
CA ALA A 218 6.20 41.66 -5.00
C ALA A 218 5.78 40.20 -5.06
N ILE A 219 4.47 40.00 -5.17
CA ILE A 219 3.90 38.77 -5.73
C ILE A 219 3.15 39.06 -7.02
N GLU A 220 3.10 38.06 -7.90
CA GLU A 220 2.07 37.93 -8.91
C GLU A 220 1.20 36.72 -8.57
N TRP A 221 -0.08 36.95 -8.34
CA TRP A 221 -1.06 35.95 -7.94
C TRP A 221 -2.12 35.79 -9.02
N GLN A 222 -2.28 34.57 -9.50
CA GLN A 222 -3.31 34.17 -10.44
C GLN A 222 -4.00 32.88 -9.94
N GLU A 223 -5.08 32.49 -10.59
CA GLU A 223 -5.78 31.25 -10.32
C GLU A 223 -4.83 30.04 -10.42
N GLY A 224 -4.58 29.41 -9.27
CA GLY A 224 -3.77 28.20 -9.14
C GLY A 224 -2.26 28.41 -9.08
N GLU A 225 -1.74 29.65 -9.12
CA GLU A 225 -0.29 29.93 -9.06
C GLU A 225 0.02 31.29 -8.39
N ILE A 226 1.03 31.33 -7.52
CA ILE A 226 1.58 32.55 -6.91
C ILE A 226 3.09 32.55 -7.14
N ARG A 227 3.64 33.71 -7.53
CA ARG A 227 5.07 33.90 -7.83
C ARG A 227 5.62 35.08 -7.01
N TRP A 228 6.80 34.94 -6.43
CA TRP A 228 7.46 35.97 -5.61
C TRP A 228 8.65 36.58 -6.32
N TYR A 229 8.82 37.88 -6.12
CA TYR A 229 9.83 38.70 -6.78
C TYR A 229 10.55 39.60 -5.76
N VAL A 230 11.86 39.73 -5.94
CA VAL A 230 12.66 40.82 -5.38
C VAL A 230 13.34 41.53 -6.55
N ASP A 231 13.15 42.84 -6.69
CA ASP A 231 13.68 43.65 -7.79
C ASP A 231 13.40 43.04 -9.18
N ASN A 232 12.17 42.53 -9.35
CA ASN A 232 11.68 41.80 -10.54
C ASN A 232 12.35 40.44 -10.80
N TYR A 233 13.25 39.98 -9.94
CA TYR A 233 13.77 38.62 -9.99
C TYR A 233 12.80 37.65 -9.33
N LEU A 234 12.18 36.76 -10.13
CA LEU A 234 11.31 35.69 -9.64
C LEU A 234 12.17 34.65 -8.89
N TYR A 235 12.03 34.54 -7.57
CA TYR A 235 12.82 33.56 -6.80
C TYR A 235 12.02 32.33 -6.34
N ALA A 236 10.69 32.44 -6.26
CA ALA A 236 9.81 31.36 -5.88
C ALA A 236 8.51 31.34 -6.69
N THR A 237 8.01 30.15 -6.99
CA THR A 237 6.69 29.86 -7.58
C THR A 237 6.03 28.77 -6.74
N GLN A 238 4.77 28.96 -6.35
CA GLN A 238 3.94 27.93 -5.74
C GLN A 238 2.66 27.74 -6.55
N ARG A 239 2.13 26.52 -6.59
CA ARG A 239 0.92 26.17 -7.34
C ARG A 239 -0.06 25.38 -6.47
N LYS A 240 -1.33 25.37 -6.88
CA LYS A 240 -2.32 24.46 -6.30
C LYS A 240 -1.92 23.01 -6.54
N SER A 241 -2.37 22.14 -5.64
CA SER A 241 -2.23 20.70 -5.86
C SER A 241 -2.99 20.25 -7.11
N THR A 242 -2.47 19.23 -7.80
CA THR A 242 -3.16 18.60 -8.94
C THR A 242 -3.42 17.14 -8.60
N VAL A 243 -4.68 16.74 -8.53
CA VAL A 243 -5.10 15.37 -8.22
C VAL A 243 -5.11 14.52 -9.49
N ARG A 244 -4.67 13.26 -9.37
CA ARG A 244 -4.85 12.22 -10.39
C ARG A 244 -6.13 11.47 -10.09
N TYR A 245 -6.93 11.25 -11.13
CA TYR A 245 -8.17 10.48 -11.06
C TYR A 245 -8.07 9.23 -11.94
N ASN A 246 -8.70 8.14 -11.50
CA ASN A 246 -8.87 6.95 -12.32
C ASN A 246 -10.08 7.10 -13.29
N SER A 247 -10.38 6.05 -14.07
CA SER A 247 -11.50 6.05 -15.04
C SER A 247 -12.89 6.09 -14.40
N LYS A 248 -12.99 6.03 -13.07
CA LYS A 248 -14.23 6.09 -12.28
C LYS A 248 -14.39 7.45 -11.56
N ASP A 249 -13.57 8.44 -11.91
CA ASP A 249 -13.51 9.77 -11.27
C ASP A 249 -13.11 9.73 -9.79
N GLU A 250 -12.34 8.72 -9.38
CA GLU A 250 -11.88 8.57 -8.00
C GLU A 250 -10.42 9.01 -7.85
N ALA A 251 -10.10 9.71 -6.76
CA ALA A 251 -8.76 10.26 -6.53
C ALA A 251 -7.75 9.14 -6.19
N VAL A 252 -6.63 9.08 -6.90
CA VAL A 252 -5.61 8.01 -6.77
C VAL A 252 -4.21 8.55 -6.48
N GLY A 253 -4.10 9.83 -6.17
CA GLY A 253 -2.87 10.48 -5.75
C GLY A 253 -2.73 11.90 -6.31
N LEU A 254 -1.53 12.48 -6.19
CA LEU A 254 -1.22 13.81 -6.74
C LEU A 254 -0.29 13.70 -7.96
N ALA A 255 -0.52 14.53 -8.97
CA ALA A 255 0.41 14.79 -10.07
C ALA A 255 1.36 15.96 -9.74
N HIS A 256 0.92 16.87 -8.87
CA HIS A 256 1.75 17.94 -8.31
C HIS A 256 1.30 18.22 -6.87
N LYS A 257 2.28 18.29 -5.96
CA LYS A 257 2.08 18.59 -4.54
C LYS A 257 2.18 20.09 -4.31
N GLY A 258 1.03 20.72 -4.09
CA GLY A 258 0.91 22.16 -3.88
C GLY A 258 0.23 22.47 -2.55
N TRP A 259 -0.48 23.60 -2.49
CA TRP A 259 -1.33 23.91 -1.34
C TRP A 259 -2.63 23.08 -1.34
N PHE A 260 -3.29 23.08 -0.18
CA PHE A 260 -4.59 22.46 0.07
C PHE A 260 -5.31 23.22 1.19
N THR A 261 -6.59 22.93 1.41
CA THR A 261 -7.32 23.38 2.61
C THR A 261 -8.34 22.35 3.05
N GLU A 262 -8.71 22.36 4.33
CA GLU A 262 -9.84 21.60 4.86
C GLU A 262 -11.02 22.52 5.15
N TYR A 263 -12.20 22.16 4.67
CA TYR A 263 -13.44 22.84 5.04
C TYR A 263 -14.63 21.87 5.00
N PHE A 264 -15.74 22.28 5.60
CA PHE A 264 -16.94 21.46 5.65
C PHE A 264 -17.62 21.40 4.29
N ASP A 265 -17.87 20.19 3.80
CA ASP A 265 -18.67 19.97 2.60
C ASP A 265 -20.10 20.47 2.85
N GLN A 266 -20.61 21.30 1.96
CA GLN A 266 -21.92 21.93 2.15
C GLN A 266 -23.09 20.94 2.05
N THR A 267 -22.87 19.76 1.45
CA THR A 267 -23.90 18.74 1.26
C THR A 267 -23.86 17.70 2.38
N SER A 268 -22.68 17.12 2.66
CA SER A 268 -22.55 16.08 3.68
C SER A 268 -22.38 16.65 5.10
N GLY A 269 -21.91 17.89 5.23
CA GLY A 269 -21.59 18.50 6.53
C GLY A 269 -20.31 17.92 7.17
N GLU A 270 -19.52 17.15 6.43
CA GLU A 270 -18.26 16.56 6.90
C GLU A 270 -17.09 17.47 6.56
N LEU A 271 -16.10 17.53 7.44
CA LEU A 271 -14.83 18.20 7.17
C LEU A 271 -14.03 17.35 6.16
N LYS A 272 -13.68 17.94 5.01
CA LYS A 272 -12.92 17.25 3.95
C LYS A 272 -11.71 18.06 3.52
N THR A 273 -10.69 17.37 3.03
CA THR A 273 -9.54 17.98 2.37
C THR A 273 -9.87 18.29 0.91
N TYR A 274 -9.50 19.48 0.46
CA TYR A 274 -9.67 19.95 -0.91
C TYR A 274 -8.34 20.41 -1.51
N TRP A 275 -8.07 19.97 -2.75
CA TRP A 275 -6.86 20.26 -3.54
C TRP A 275 -7.16 21.28 -4.67
N THR A 276 -8.06 22.23 -4.40
CA THR A 276 -8.55 23.20 -5.40
C THR A 276 -7.72 24.48 -5.40
N ASP A 277 -8.20 25.56 -6.04
CA ASP A 277 -7.57 26.89 -5.93
C ASP A 277 -7.64 27.47 -4.51
N ALA A 278 -8.55 26.96 -3.68
CA ALA A 278 -8.65 27.29 -2.26
C ALA A 278 -7.36 26.94 -1.49
N PRO A 279 -6.95 27.75 -0.50
CA PRO A 279 -7.68 28.91 0.01
C PRO A 279 -7.44 30.22 -0.76
N TYR A 280 -6.56 30.22 -1.75
CA TYR A 280 -6.12 31.40 -2.50
C TYR A 280 -7.02 31.73 -3.69
N ASP A 281 -8.33 31.60 -3.47
CA ASP A 281 -9.40 31.90 -4.44
C ASP A 281 -10.46 32.88 -3.88
N GLN A 282 -10.16 33.50 -2.73
CA GLN A 282 -10.97 34.54 -2.07
C GLN A 282 -10.30 35.91 -2.12
N LYS A 283 -10.96 36.94 -1.58
CA LYS A 283 -10.36 38.28 -1.46
C LYS A 283 -9.46 38.37 -0.23
N PHE A 284 -8.26 38.92 -0.43
CA PHE A 284 -7.29 39.16 0.62
C PHE A 284 -7.02 40.66 0.79
N TYR A 285 -6.81 41.07 2.03
CA TYR A 285 -6.39 42.43 2.38
C TYR A 285 -4.92 42.44 2.76
N MET A 286 -4.25 43.56 2.53
CA MET A 286 -2.83 43.76 2.82
C MET A 286 -2.59 44.21 4.26
N ILE A 287 -1.47 43.80 4.84
CA ILE A 287 -0.97 44.15 6.17
C ILE A 287 0.50 44.60 6.07
N LEU A 288 0.82 45.68 6.77
CA LEU A 288 2.17 46.20 6.96
C LEU A 288 2.46 46.24 8.45
N ASN A 289 3.53 45.62 8.92
CA ASN A 289 3.95 45.77 10.32
C ASN A 289 5.45 45.65 10.50
N PHE A 290 5.88 46.08 11.68
CA PHE A 290 7.21 45.81 12.18
C PHE A 290 7.12 45.22 13.60
N ALA A 291 7.25 43.90 13.72
CA ALA A 291 7.27 43.20 15.01
C ALA A 291 8.67 43.24 15.66
N VAL A 292 8.70 43.06 16.98
CA VAL A 292 9.92 42.95 17.79
C VAL A 292 9.86 41.66 18.60
N GLY A 293 10.87 40.81 18.46
CA GLY A 293 10.93 39.51 19.12
C GLY A 293 9.85 38.54 18.60
N GLY A 294 9.61 37.49 19.39
CA GLY A 294 8.74 36.39 19.04
C GLY A 294 9.48 35.09 18.76
N ASN A 295 8.71 34.03 18.55
CA ASN A 295 9.19 32.65 18.46
C ASN A 295 10.26 32.44 17.38
N TRP A 296 10.24 33.19 16.28
CA TRP A 296 11.24 33.06 15.22
C TRP A 296 12.49 33.91 15.45
N PRO A 297 12.42 35.25 15.48
CA PRO A 297 13.62 36.09 15.54
C PRO A 297 14.45 35.85 16.81
N GLU A 298 13.86 35.50 17.95
CA GLU A 298 14.61 35.25 19.19
C GLU A 298 15.35 33.90 19.22
N ASN A 299 15.04 32.98 18.32
CA ASN A 299 15.60 31.62 18.31
C ASN A 299 16.60 31.38 17.17
N VAL A 300 16.92 32.40 16.37
CA VAL A 300 17.90 32.34 15.28
C VAL A 300 18.91 33.49 15.38
N ASN A 301 20.06 33.35 14.72
CA ASN A 301 21.20 34.29 14.74
C ASN A 301 21.83 34.47 16.14
N GLU A 302 21.72 35.65 16.76
CA GLU A 302 22.40 35.98 18.03
C GLU A 302 21.60 35.57 19.27
N LEU A 303 20.38 35.08 19.09
CA LEU A 303 19.40 34.71 20.11
C LEU A 303 18.88 35.90 20.95
N GLY A 304 17.61 35.82 21.37
CA GLY A 304 16.92 36.88 22.11
C GLY A 304 16.72 38.17 21.29
N ILE A 305 16.59 39.30 22.00
CA ILE A 305 16.40 40.63 21.43
C ILE A 305 17.59 41.53 21.82
N ASP A 306 18.24 42.16 20.85
CA ASP A 306 19.23 43.20 21.12
C ASP A 306 18.52 44.55 21.33
N ALA A 307 18.36 44.94 22.59
CA ALA A 307 17.71 46.20 22.94
C ALA A 307 18.42 47.43 22.35
N SER A 308 19.73 47.37 22.09
CA SER A 308 20.49 48.50 21.54
C SER A 308 20.10 48.80 20.10
N ALA A 309 19.63 47.80 19.34
CA ALA A 309 19.12 47.99 17.98
C ALA A 309 17.86 48.86 17.93
N PHE A 310 17.10 48.97 19.04
CA PHE A 310 15.84 49.70 19.11
C PHE A 310 15.92 51.01 19.91
N GLU A 311 17.01 51.28 20.64
CA GLU A 311 17.14 52.41 21.58
C GLU A 311 16.78 53.77 20.94
N ASN A 312 17.13 53.95 19.66
CA ASN A 312 16.89 55.19 18.91
C ASN A 312 15.71 55.09 17.92
N GLY A 313 14.91 54.04 18.02
CA GLY A 313 13.86 53.70 17.05
C GLY A 313 14.44 53.03 15.80
N GLN A 314 14.04 51.79 15.56
CA GLN A 314 14.36 51.09 14.31
C GLN A 314 13.21 51.28 13.33
N THR A 315 13.51 51.45 12.04
CA THR A 315 12.50 51.89 11.05
C THR A 315 12.35 50.93 9.88
N PHE A 316 11.11 50.54 9.61
CA PHE A 316 10.66 49.97 8.34
C PHE A 316 10.13 51.11 7.46
N ALA A 317 10.89 51.45 6.42
CA ALA A 317 10.64 52.61 5.57
C ALA A 317 10.04 52.18 4.23
N ILE A 318 8.90 52.73 3.85
CA ILE A 318 8.09 52.29 2.72
C ILE A 318 7.82 53.48 1.79
N ASP A 319 8.27 53.37 0.55
CA ASP A 319 8.14 54.38 -0.50
C ASP A 319 6.77 54.33 -1.18
N TYR A 320 6.30 53.13 -1.53
CA TYR A 320 4.94 52.96 -2.04
C TYR A 320 4.41 51.55 -1.81
N VAL A 321 3.08 51.41 -1.87
CA VAL A 321 2.38 50.14 -2.08
C VAL A 321 1.52 50.26 -3.34
N ARG A 322 1.64 49.32 -4.27
CA ARG A 322 0.89 49.32 -5.53
C ARG A 322 0.25 47.96 -5.79
N VAL A 323 -0.98 48.01 -6.33
CA VAL A 323 -1.73 46.82 -6.74
C VAL A 323 -2.15 46.96 -8.20
N TYR A 324 -1.93 45.90 -8.96
CA TYR A 324 -2.25 45.83 -10.38
C TYR A 324 -3.14 44.63 -10.69
N GLU A 325 -4.06 44.79 -11.63
CA GLU A 325 -4.86 43.69 -12.19
C GLU A 325 -4.40 43.38 -13.62
N CYS A 326 -4.55 42.11 -14.01
CA CYS A 326 -4.24 41.68 -15.35
C CYS A 326 -5.33 42.10 -16.33
N SER A 327 -5.00 42.94 -17.31
CA SER A 327 -5.97 43.41 -18.33
C SER A 327 -6.39 42.33 -19.34
N ILE A 328 -5.67 41.21 -19.39
CA ILE A 328 -5.97 40.09 -20.30
C ILE A 328 -7.10 39.22 -19.73
N ASP A 329 -6.98 38.80 -18.48
CA ASP A 329 -8.05 38.09 -17.76
C ASP A 329 -8.07 38.54 -16.29
N VAL A 330 -8.99 39.46 -15.98
CA VAL A 330 -9.21 39.98 -14.62
C VAL A 330 -9.82 38.93 -13.68
N ASN A 331 -10.50 37.90 -14.20
CA ASN A 331 -11.17 36.91 -13.36
C ASN A 331 -10.21 35.85 -12.84
N THR A 332 -9.23 35.46 -13.65
CA THR A 332 -8.24 34.44 -13.29
C THR A 332 -6.85 35.03 -13.01
N GLY A 333 -6.58 36.29 -13.38
CA GLY A 333 -5.26 36.93 -13.29
C GLY A 333 -4.25 36.43 -14.32
N LYS A 334 -4.64 35.55 -15.25
CA LYS A 334 -3.73 34.88 -16.20
C LYS A 334 -3.45 35.72 -17.44
N GLY A 335 -2.26 35.57 -17.99
CA GLY A 335 -1.80 36.14 -19.27
C GLY A 335 -0.89 37.37 -19.11
N CYS A 336 -0.74 37.92 -17.92
CA CYS A 336 0.12 39.07 -17.63
C CYS A 336 1.43 38.68 -16.92
N GLU A 337 1.64 37.38 -16.67
CA GLU A 337 2.73 36.88 -15.85
C GLU A 337 4.13 37.28 -16.34
N THR A 338 4.97 37.67 -15.40
CA THR A 338 6.40 37.90 -15.63
C THR A 338 7.17 36.64 -15.23
N VAL A 339 7.50 35.78 -16.19
CA VAL A 339 8.20 34.51 -15.93
C VAL A 339 9.66 34.53 -16.41
N ARG A 340 10.48 33.66 -15.82
CA ARG A 340 11.86 33.40 -16.26
C ARG A 340 12.11 31.91 -16.47
N ALA A 341 13.18 31.56 -17.18
CA ALA A 341 13.60 30.17 -17.27
C ALA A 341 13.85 29.59 -15.87
N GLY A 342 13.38 28.36 -15.63
CA GLY A 342 13.50 27.67 -14.33
C GLY A 342 12.40 27.98 -13.32
N TYR A 343 11.45 28.88 -13.64
CA TYR A 343 10.37 29.24 -12.70
C TYR A 343 9.46 28.06 -12.30
N ASP A 344 9.43 27.02 -13.13
CA ASP A 344 8.61 25.81 -13.01
C ASP A 344 9.43 24.56 -12.63
N LYS A 345 10.67 24.74 -12.17
CA LYS A 345 11.57 23.64 -11.77
C LYS A 345 11.86 23.63 -10.27
N LEU A 346 11.86 22.43 -9.70
CA LEU A 346 12.11 22.19 -8.27
C LEU A 346 13.54 22.52 -7.82
N ASP A 347 14.52 22.35 -8.71
CA ASP A 347 15.92 22.70 -8.46
C ASP A 347 16.20 24.20 -8.59
N ASP A 348 15.17 25.01 -8.87
CA ASP A 348 15.25 26.45 -9.03
C ASP A 348 14.09 27.14 -8.30
N ALA A 349 13.04 27.62 -8.99
CA ALA A 349 12.03 28.48 -8.37
C ALA A 349 10.77 27.76 -7.88
N LEU A 350 10.44 26.57 -8.39
CA LEU A 350 9.22 25.87 -7.97
C LEU A 350 9.39 25.35 -6.54
N VAL A 351 8.47 25.72 -5.66
CA VAL A 351 8.40 25.28 -4.27
C VAL A 351 7.21 24.32 -4.16
N GLU A 352 7.46 23.10 -3.66
CA GLU A 352 6.38 22.16 -3.36
C GLU A 352 5.63 22.58 -2.10
N GLY A 353 4.32 22.35 -2.13
CA GLY A 353 3.50 22.50 -0.94
C GLY A 353 3.49 21.24 -0.07
N ALA A 354 2.63 21.27 0.95
CA ALA A 354 2.50 20.20 1.94
C ALA A 354 1.14 19.46 1.84
N ALA A 355 0.49 19.48 0.67
CA ALA A 355 -0.77 18.78 0.49
C ALA A 355 -0.65 17.27 0.80
N PRO A 356 -1.58 16.70 1.58
CA PRO A 356 -1.65 15.26 1.78
C PRO A 356 -2.01 14.61 0.44
N VAL A 357 -1.46 13.43 0.17
CA VAL A 357 -1.87 12.65 -0.99
C VAL A 357 -3.30 12.14 -0.74
N PRO A 358 -4.23 12.12 -1.70
CA PRO A 358 -5.50 11.43 -1.49
C PRO A 358 -5.26 9.92 -1.42
N ALA A 359 -5.85 9.26 -0.43
CA ALA A 359 -5.89 7.81 -0.38
C ALA A 359 -6.59 7.27 -1.64
N PRO A 360 -6.05 6.24 -2.31
CA PRO A 360 -6.78 5.55 -3.36
C PRO A 360 -8.11 5.00 -2.81
N PRO A 361 -9.14 4.88 -3.65
CA PRO A 361 -10.41 4.30 -3.24
C PRO A 361 -10.18 2.83 -2.95
N SER A 362 -10.67 2.38 -1.80
CA SER A 362 -10.61 0.96 -1.50
C SER A 362 -11.39 0.18 -2.54
N THR A 363 -10.82 -0.94 -2.98
CA THR A 363 -11.55 -1.90 -3.82
C THR A 363 -12.65 -2.61 -3.04
N GLY A 364 -12.59 -2.57 -1.69
CA GLY A 364 -13.41 -3.37 -0.79
C GLY A 364 -13.07 -4.86 -0.80
N ILE A 365 -12.09 -5.29 -1.62
CA ILE A 365 -11.70 -6.68 -1.75
C ILE A 365 -10.55 -6.96 -0.79
N ALA A 366 -10.75 -7.93 0.09
CA ALA A 366 -9.69 -8.43 0.95
C ALA A 366 -8.54 -9.01 0.13
N GLN A 367 -7.33 -8.49 0.34
CA GLN A 367 -6.09 -8.96 -0.26
C GLN A 367 -5.04 -9.11 0.82
N ASN A 368 -4.12 -10.07 0.63
CA ASN A 368 -2.90 -10.18 1.43
C ASN A 368 -1.72 -9.67 0.59
N LEU A 369 -0.73 -9.09 1.25
CA LEU A 369 0.51 -8.64 0.61
C LEU A 369 1.70 -9.31 1.28
N THR A 370 2.46 -10.07 0.50
CA THR A 370 3.82 -10.48 0.86
C THR A 370 4.81 -9.46 0.32
N ILE A 371 5.54 -8.81 1.23
CA ILE A 371 6.56 -7.82 0.93
C ILE A 371 7.90 -8.52 0.72
N PHE A 372 8.23 -9.48 1.57
CA PHE A 372 9.45 -10.29 1.46
C PHE A 372 9.26 -11.63 2.16
N ASP A 373 9.48 -12.71 1.42
CA ASP A 373 9.50 -14.10 1.92
C ASP A 373 10.41 -14.91 0.98
N GLY A 374 11.69 -15.01 1.33
CA GLY A 374 12.72 -15.64 0.47
C GLY A 374 13.05 -14.89 -0.85
N ALA A 375 12.18 -14.00 -1.31
CA ALA A 375 12.26 -13.31 -2.59
C ALA A 375 11.91 -11.82 -2.47
N VAL A 376 12.62 -10.99 -3.22
CA VAL A 376 12.37 -9.55 -3.27
C VAL A 376 11.09 -9.26 -4.07
N ASN A 377 10.14 -8.56 -3.47
CA ASN A 377 9.03 -7.97 -4.20
C ASN A 377 9.51 -6.71 -4.95
N PRO A 378 9.46 -6.68 -6.30
CA PRO A 378 9.97 -5.55 -7.08
C PRO A 378 9.18 -4.25 -6.84
N ASN A 379 7.95 -4.34 -6.33
CA ASN A 379 7.13 -3.17 -6.00
C ASN A 379 7.32 -2.69 -4.56
N TRP A 380 8.00 -3.48 -3.71
CA TRP A 380 8.32 -3.16 -2.31
C TRP A 380 9.81 -3.45 -2.02
N PRO A 381 10.76 -2.82 -2.72
CA PRO A 381 12.18 -3.04 -2.48
C PRO A 381 12.58 -2.63 -1.06
N ALA A 382 13.59 -3.31 -0.53
CA ALA A 382 14.26 -2.90 0.70
C ALA A 382 15.02 -1.58 0.48
N TRP A 383 14.99 -0.72 1.49
CA TRP A 383 15.43 0.67 1.38
C TRP A 383 16.06 1.17 2.69
N ASP A 384 17.03 2.08 2.53
CA ASP A 384 17.71 2.85 3.58
C ASP A 384 17.33 4.32 3.37
N CYS A 385 16.74 4.96 4.39
CA CYS A 385 16.17 6.30 4.27
C CYS A 385 17.17 7.39 3.91
N CYS A 386 18.40 7.22 4.37
CA CYS A 386 19.26 8.34 4.69
C CYS A 386 20.63 8.20 4.04
N GLY A 387 20.90 7.03 3.44
CA GLY A 387 22.16 6.71 2.80
C GLY A 387 23.24 6.41 3.84
N GLY A 388 23.78 5.20 3.81
CA GLY A 388 24.79 4.78 4.78
C GLY A 388 24.99 3.27 4.82
N SER A 389 23.96 2.52 4.43
CA SER A 389 24.00 1.10 4.17
C SER A 389 23.36 0.76 2.82
N THR A 390 23.50 -0.49 2.39
CA THR A 390 22.77 -1.03 1.24
C THR A 390 22.14 -2.33 1.67
N PRO A 391 20.81 -2.40 1.77
CA PRO A 391 20.10 -3.64 2.05
C PRO A 391 20.48 -4.71 1.03
N SER A 392 20.58 -5.96 1.48
CA SER A 392 21.01 -7.06 0.61
C SER A 392 20.39 -8.37 1.05
N VAL A 393 19.97 -9.20 0.11
CA VAL A 393 19.59 -10.59 0.39
C VAL A 393 20.85 -11.39 0.74
N VAL A 394 20.78 -12.15 1.83
CA VAL A 394 21.83 -13.06 2.29
C VAL A 394 21.20 -14.40 2.68
N ASN A 395 21.97 -15.48 2.61
CA ASN A 395 21.49 -16.79 3.02
C ASN A 395 21.74 -16.99 4.53
N ASP A 396 20.68 -17.15 5.31
CA ASP A 396 20.67 -17.58 6.72
C ASP A 396 20.39 -19.09 6.80
N ALA A 397 21.05 -19.76 7.75
CA ALA A 397 20.98 -21.21 7.85
C ALA A 397 19.59 -21.74 8.27
N GLU A 398 18.78 -20.93 8.95
CA GLU A 398 17.45 -21.33 9.44
C GLU A 398 16.34 -20.94 8.47
N LYS A 399 16.47 -19.78 7.81
CA LYS A 399 15.40 -19.17 6.99
C LYS A 399 15.68 -19.08 5.50
N GLY A 400 16.86 -19.51 5.03
CA GLY A 400 17.22 -19.39 3.63
C GLY A 400 17.52 -17.94 3.26
N ASP A 401 16.95 -17.44 2.16
CA ASP A 401 17.27 -16.11 1.65
C ASP A 401 16.52 -15.02 2.44
N VAL A 402 17.25 -14.22 3.22
CA VAL A 402 16.70 -13.21 4.12
C VAL A 402 17.23 -11.81 3.82
N MET A 403 16.47 -10.78 4.17
CA MET A 403 16.88 -9.40 3.96
C MET A 403 17.80 -8.92 5.09
N ARG A 404 19.05 -8.55 4.78
CA ARG A 404 19.99 -7.99 5.74
C ARG A 404 19.96 -6.46 5.73
N PHE A 405 19.88 -5.88 6.92
CA PHE A 405 20.04 -4.46 7.19
C PHE A 405 21.22 -4.18 8.14
N THR A 406 21.88 -3.04 7.97
CA THR A 406 22.97 -2.60 8.85
C THR A 406 22.79 -1.13 9.25
N VAL A 407 23.20 -0.78 10.46
CA VAL A 407 23.19 0.60 10.97
C VAL A 407 24.62 0.99 11.34
N GLY A 408 25.21 1.86 10.53
CA GLY A 408 26.56 2.38 10.74
C GLY A 408 26.63 3.51 11.77
N GLU A 409 27.73 4.27 11.75
CA GLU A 409 27.90 5.45 12.63
C GLU A 409 26.94 6.59 12.26
N GLN A 410 26.56 6.69 10.98
CA GLN A 410 25.50 7.59 10.54
C GLN A 410 24.14 6.95 10.86
N PRO A 411 23.28 7.62 11.65
CA PRO A 411 21.95 7.12 11.94
C PRO A 411 21.16 6.93 10.64
N THR A 412 20.48 5.80 10.52
CA THR A 412 19.56 5.52 9.43
C THR A 412 18.35 4.73 9.92
N VAL A 413 17.30 4.73 9.11
CA VAL A 413 16.09 3.93 9.24
C VAL A 413 16.00 3.04 8.02
N ASN A 414 15.77 1.74 8.25
CA ASN A 414 15.69 0.76 7.18
C ASN A 414 14.32 0.09 7.15
N GLY A 415 13.93 -0.39 5.97
CA GLY A 415 12.64 -1.02 5.77
C GLY A 415 12.37 -1.39 4.33
N PHE A 416 11.08 -1.44 3.99
CA PHE A 416 10.55 -1.70 2.66
C PHE A 416 9.63 -0.55 2.24
N ILE A 417 9.68 -0.16 0.97
CA ILE A 417 9.01 1.03 0.46
C ILE A 417 8.37 0.77 -0.90
N SER A 418 7.15 1.28 -1.12
CA SER A 418 6.44 1.15 -2.39
C SER A 418 6.22 2.46 -3.14
N ARG A 419 6.94 3.52 -2.75
CA ARG A 419 6.87 4.83 -3.41
C ARG A 419 7.74 4.84 -4.66
N GLY A 420 7.19 5.37 -5.75
CA GLY A 420 7.81 5.30 -7.08
C GLY A 420 9.19 5.96 -7.16
N GLU A 421 9.48 6.99 -6.38
CA GLU A 421 10.80 7.63 -6.39
C GLU A 421 11.95 6.76 -5.84
N PHE A 422 11.65 5.70 -5.08
CA PHE A 422 12.65 4.82 -4.47
C PHE A 422 12.74 3.43 -5.13
N ILE A 423 11.87 3.15 -6.10
CA ILE A 423 11.89 1.89 -6.84
C ILE A 423 12.92 1.98 -7.97
N THR A 424 13.95 1.15 -7.88
CA THR A 424 15.03 1.09 -8.89
C THR A 424 14.91 -0.11 -9.83
N ASP A 425 14.06 -1.08 -9.48
CA ASP A 425 13.78 -2.24 -10.33
C ASP A 425 12.95 -1.80 -11.56
N PRO A 426 13.38 -2.12 -12.80
CA PRO A 426 12.64 -1.79 -14.02
C PRO A 426 11.23 -2.38 -14.09
N GLU A 427 10.98 -3.50 -13.42
CA GLU A 427 9.68 -4.17 -13.35
C GLU A 427 8.82 -3.63 -12.20
N GLY A 428 9.45 -2.98 -11.22
CA GLY A 428 8.83 -2.39 -10.06
C GLY A 428 7.96 -1.18 -10.39
N LYS A 429 6.83 -1.08 -9.68
CA LYS A 429 5.88 0.04 -9.79
C LYS A 429 5.41 0.46 -8.41
N ALA A 430 5.07 1.74 -8.28
CA ALA A 430 4.50 2.25 -7.05
C ALA A 430 3.23 1.46 -6.68
N SER A 431 3.18 0.93 -5.47
CA SER A 431 2.12 0.02 -5.01
C SER A 431 1.76 0.23 -3.53
N PRO A 432 1.25 1.41 -3.15
CA PRO A 432 0.66 1.59 -1.83
C PRO A 432 -0.42 0.52 -1.61
N PHE A 433 -0.43 -0.10 -0.43
CA PHE A 433 -1.31 -1.21 -0.10
C PHE A 433 -2.53 -0.73 0.67
N ASP A 434 -3.71 -1.12 0.18
CA ASP A 434 -4.98 -0.89 0.85
C ASP A 434 -5.31 -2.06 1.78
N ALA A 435 -5.03 -1.89 3.07
CA ALA A 435 -5.33 -2.87 4.10
C ALA A 435 -6.73 -2.67 4.73
N SER A 436 -7.50 -1.67 4.27
CA SER A 436 -8.83 -1.39 4.83
C SER A 436 -9.84 -2.53 4.72
N PRO A 437 -9.86 -3.35 3.65
CA PRO A 437 -10.76 -4.50 3.57
C PRO A 437 -10.43 -5.63 4.55
N ILE A 438 -9.22 -5.63 5.13
CA ILE A 438 -8.76 -6.65 6.07
C ILE A 438 -8.56 -6.10 7.49
N ILE A 439 -9.07 -4.90 7.80
CA ILE A 439 -8.81 -4.23 9.10
C ILE A 439 -9.21 -5.08 10.31
N ASP A 440 -10.34 -5.80 10.23
CA ASP A 440 -10.92 -6.49 11.38
C ASP A 440 -10.08 -7.70 11.83
N ASN A 441 -9.44 -8.39 10.88
CA ASN A 441 -8.71 -9.65 11.13
C ASN A 441 -7.27 -9.64 10.63
N GLY A 442 -6.82 -8.55 10.02
CA GLY A 442 -5.51 -8.42 9.41
C GLY A 442 -4.47 -7.85 10.36
N SER A 443 -3.21 -8.08 10.00
CA SER A 443 -2.04 -7.65 10.76
C SER A 443 -0.88 -7.34 9.83
N ILE A 444 0.06 -6.53 10.33
CA ILE A 444 1.41 -6.47 9.81
C ILE A 444 2.24 -7.48 10.60
N SER A 445 2.94 -8.38 9.91
CA SER A 445 3.86 -9.32 10.55
C SER A 445 5.20 -9.40 9.85
N PHE A 446 6.25 -9.71 10.61
CA PHE A 446 7.59 -9.98 10.12
C PHE A 446 8.42 -10.73 11.17
N ALA A 447 9.45 -11.43 10.72
CA ALA A 447 10.45 -12.05 11.57
C ALA A 447 11.74 -11.21 11.58
N VAL A 448 12.41 -11.13 12.73
CA VAL A 448 13.71 -10.46 12.89
C VAL A 448 14.71 -11.34 13.62
N LYS A 449 15.95 -11.39 13.14
CA LYS A 449 17.11 -11.91 13.88
C LYS A 449 18.17 -10.84 14.02
N VAL A 450 18.48 -10.45 15.26
CA VAL A 450 19.57 -9.49 15.53
C VAL A 450 20.90 -10.24 15.50
N VAL A 451 21.72 -9.98 14.48
CA VAL A 451 23.06 -10.58 14.34
C VAL A 451 24.06 -9.88 15.26
N SER A 452 24.01 -8.55 15.28
CA SER A 452 24.79 -7.69 16.16
C SER A 452 23.87 -6.65 16.79
N ALA A 453 23.90 -6.54 18.12
CA ALA A 453 23.11 -5.54 18.84
C ALA A 453 23.71 -4.13 18.65
N PRO A 454 22.90 -3.06 18.80
CA PRO A 454 23.42 -1.70 18.86
C PRO A 454 24.49 -1.54 19.94
N SER A 455 25.47 -0.67 19.69
CA SER A 455 26.52 -0.35 20.66
C SER A 455 25.96 0.29 21.94
N ASN A 456 24.79 0.93 21.83
CA ASN A 456 24.01 1.40 22.98
C ASN A 456 23.01 0.31 23.41
N PRO A 457 23.20 -0.32 24.59
CA PRO A 457 22.33 -1.41 25.06
C PRO A 457 20.91 -0.95 25.42
N ASP A 458 20.68 0.36 25.61
CA ASP A 458 19.37 0.92 25.92
C ASP A 458 18.57 1.29 24.65
N SER A 459 19.11 0.98 23.46
CA SER A 459 18.43 1.23 22.19
C SER A 459 17.13 0.42 22.09
N THR A 460 16.01 1.10 21.87
CA THR A 460 14.71 0.48 21.69
C THR A 460 14.54 0.08 20.23
N TRP A 461 14.08 -1.14 19.96
CA TRP A 461 13.70 -1.57 18.61
C TRP A 461 12.28 -1.14 18.29
N LEU A 462 12.10 -0.53 17.12
CA LEU A 462 10.86 0.11 16.69
C LEU A 462 10.39 -0.47 15.36
N MET A 463 9.07 -0.52 15.20
CA MET A 463 8.43 -0.53 13.90
C MET A 463 7.87 0.87 13.63
N LYS A 464 8.13 1.40 12.45
CA LYS A 464 7.45 2.59 11.94
C LYS A 464 6.73 2.26 10.65
N VAL A 465 5.47 2.66 10.55
CA VAL A 465 4.64 2.44 9.35
C VAL A 465 4.17 3.79 8.85
N GLU A 466 4.29 4.02 7.55
CA GLU A 466 3.81 5.24 6.89
C GLU A 466 2.79 4.90 5.81
N SER A 467 1.84 5.82 5.63
CA SER A 467 0.88 5.76 4.54
C SER A 467 0.70 7.13 3.89
N ILE A 468 0.18 7.12 2.67
CA ILE A 468 -0.21 8.35 1.94
C ILE A 468 1.01 9.28 1.74
N GLY A 469 2.13 8.72 1.29
CA GLY A 469 3.38 9.44 1.11
C GLY A 469 3.92 10.04 2.40
N GLY A 470 3.63 9.42 3.55
CA GLY A 470 4.03 9.89 4.88
C GLY A 470 3.08 10.90 5.52
N ALA A 471 1.89 11.12 4.96
CA ALA A 471 0.90 12.04 5.54
C ALA A 471 0.33 11.50 6.87
N THR A 472 0.30 10.18 7.05
CA THR A 472 0.11 9.56 8.37
C THR A 472 1.24 8.58 8.64
N ALA A 473 1.62 8.47 9.91
CA ALA A 473 2.66 7.56 10.35
C ALA A 473 2.47 7.19 11.82
N ILE A 474 2.84 5.96 12.17
CA ILE A 474 2.95 5.50 13.55
C ILE A 474 4.34 4.96 13.78
N GLU A 475 4.84 5.11 15.01
CA GLU A 475 6.12 4.56 15.46
C GLU A 475 5.89 3.90 16.82
N ILE A 476 6.13 2.59 16.90
CA ILE A 476 5.83 1.79 18.09
C ILE A 476 6.96 0.80 18.42
N PRO A 477 7.24 0.52 19.71
CA PRO A 477 8.22 -0.49 20.09
C PRO A 477 7.83 -1.90 19.66
N LEU A 478 8.81 -2.71 19.26
CA LEU A 478 8.58 -4.12 18.92
C LEU A 478 7.97 -4.93 20.07
N SER A 479 8.24 -4.53 21.31
CA SER A 479 7.65 -5.13 22.52
C SER A 479 6.15 -4.89 22.68
N THR A 480 5.54 -4.09 21.81
CA THR A 480 4.08 -3.89 21.75
C THR A 480 3.38 -4.83 20.76
N SER A 481 4.13 -5.72 20.09
CA SER A 481 3.55 -6.77 19.26
C SER A 481 2.70 -7.73 20.09
N THR A 482 1.91 -8.56 19.43
CA THR A 482 1.09 -9.61 20.07
C THR A 482 1.93 -10.55 20.93
N GLU A 483 3.15 -10.87 20.50
CA GLU A 483 4.12 -11.70 21.21
C GLU A 483 4.74 -10.99 22.41
N ALA A 484 4.66 -9.65 22.46
CA ALA A 484 5.13 -8.79 23.54
C ALA A 484 6.59 -9.04 23.95
N SER A 485 7.47 -9.25 22.98
CA SER A 485 8.88 -9.60 23.19
C SER A 485 9.85 -8.53 22.67
N THR A 486 11.08 -8.50 23.19
CA THR A 486 12.16 -7.66 22.65
C THR A 486 13.14 -8.50 21.86
N PRO A 487 13.81 -7.97 20.83
CA PRO A 487 14.79 -8.73 20.05
C PRO A 487 15.95 -9.26 20.92
N ILE A 488 16.28 -10.53 20.71
CA ILE A 488 17.37 -11.27 21.35
C ILE A 488 18.42 -11.57 20.30
N THR A 489 19.67 -11.18 20.57
CA THR A 489 20.79 -11.41 19.65
C THR A 489 20.96 -12.90 19.35
N GLY A 490 20.98 -13.23 18.06
CA GLY A 490 21.19 -14.58 17.54
C GLY A 490 19.92 -15.43 17.40
N GLN A 491 18.74 -14.92 17.77
CA GLN A 491 17.48 -15.66 17.69
C GLN A 491 16.50 -15.00 16.70
N TRP A 492 15.82 -15.81 15.90
CA TRP A 492 14.66 -15.35 15.13
C TRP A 492 13.46 -15.15 16.06
N GLN A 493 12.78 -14.02 15.91
CA GLN A 493 11.54 -13.70 16.62
C GLN A 493 10.54 -13.08 15.66
N THR A 494 9.29 -13.51 15.76
CA THR A 494 8.17 -12.97 14.98
C THR A 494 7.49 -11.84 15.76
N TYR A 495 7.08 -10.81 15.03
CA TYR A 495 6.35 -9.67 15.56
C TYR A 495 5.08 -9.45 14.74
N THR A 496 3.93 -9.45 15.42
CA THR A 496 2.61 -9.29 14.79
C THR A 496 1.86 -8.10 15.38
N PHE A 497 1.40 -7.20 14.52
CA PHE A 497 0.65 -5.99 14.89
C PHE A 497 -0.72 -5.95 14.21
N PRO A 498 -1.84 -6.04 14.96
CA PRO A 498 -3.18 -5.95 14.39
C PRO A 498 -3.43 -4.62 13.69
N LEU A 499 -4.02 -4.64 12.49
CA LEU A 499 -4.29 -3.43 11.70
C LEU A 499 -5.23 -2.46 12.43
N GLN A 500 -6.26 -2.97 13.11
CA GLN A 500 -7.16 -2.15 13.92
C GLN A 500 -6.39 -1.36 14.99
N ALA A 501 -5.40 -1.97 15.65
CA ALA A 501 -4.60 -1.28 16.66
C ALA A 501 -3.74 -0.17 16.06
N LEU A 502 -3.24 -0.34 14.84
CA LEU A 502 -2.49 0.70 14.13
C LEU A 502 -3.40 1.84 13.67
N ALA A 503 -4.60 1.53 13.20
CA ALA A 503 -5.62 2.52 12.83
C ALA A 503 -6.06 3.36 14.04
N ASP A 504 -6.24 2.74 15.20
CA ASP A 504 -6.58 3.42 16.46
C ASP A 504 -5.46 4.39 16.92
N LEU A 505 -4.21 4.13 16.51
CA LEU A 505 -3.06 5.02 16.74
C LEU A 505 -2.94 6.15 15.69
N GLY A 506 -3.86 6.21 14.72
CA GLY A 506 -3.94 7.27 13.72
C GLY A 506 -3.26 6.97 12.39
N LEU A 507 -2.88 5.71 12.13
CA LEU A 507 -2.40 5.28 10.81
C LEU A 507 -3.59 5.15 9.85
N ASP A 508 -3.51 5.77 8.68
CA ASP A 508 -4.44 5.47 7.59
C ASP A 508 -4.00 4.16 6.90
N ILE A 509 -4.78 3.10 7.11
CA ILE A 509 -4.49 1.76 6.59
C ILE A 509 -4.89 1.55 5.13
N SER A 510 -5.55 2.53 4.50
CA SER A 510 -6.04 2.40 3.11
C SER A 510 -4.95 2.62 2.05
N SER A 511 -3.74 3.00 2.47
CA SER A 511 -2.65 3.32 1.56
C SER A 511 -1.27 3.20 2.23
N ILE A 512 -1.00 2.10 2.91
CA ILE A 512 0.30 1.82 3.55
C ILE A 512 1.38 1.74 2.46
N ASP A 513 2.45 2.52 2.58
CA ASP A 513 3.50 2.60 1.55
C ASP A 513 4.93 2.45 2.05
N VAL A 514 5.13 2.39 3.38
CA VAL A 514 6.42 2.08 3.99
C VAL A 514 6.23 1.27 5.27
N ILE A 515 7.06 0.23 5.45
CA ILE A 515 7.25 -0.47 6.72
C ILE A 515 8.73 -0.43 7.07
N MET A 516 9.06 0.13 8.23
CA MET A 516 10.43 0.28 8.74
C MET A 516 10.60 -0.51 10.03
N ILE A 517 11.74 -1.17 10.15
CA ILE A 517 12.13 -1.97 11.32
C ILE A 517 13.54 -1.54 11.67
N PHE A 518 13.74 -0.92 12.84
CA PHE A 518 15.03 -0.30 13.15
C PHE A 518 15.22 -0.04 14.65
N PRO A 519 16.47 0.02 15.13
CA PRO A 519 16.78 0.56 16.45
C PRO A 519 16.57 2.09 16.49
N ALA A 520 16.13 2.62 17.63
CA ALA A 520 15.76 4.02 17.81
C ALA A 520 16.82 5.01 17.29
N TRP A 521 16.35 6.08 16.65
CA TRP A 521 17.20 7.05 15.95
C TRP A 521 18.39 7.53 16.80
N GLY A 522 19.58 7.52 16.20
CA GLY A 522 20.82 7.95 16.85
C GLY A 522 21.42 6.96 17.87
N THR A 523 20.72 5.86 18.18
CA THR A 523 21.19 4.86 19.16
C THR A 523 21.57 3.51 18.54
N GLY A 524 21.26 3.32 17.26
CA GLY A 524 21.39 2.04 16.55
C GLY A 524 22.78 1.64 16.05
N SER A 525 23.80 2.50 16.21
CA SER A 525 25.13 2.27 15.61
C SER A 525 25.73 0.92 16.00
N GLY A 526 26.15 0.15 14.98
CA GLY A 526 26.72 -1.19 15.14
C GLY A 526 25.70 -2.33 15.05
N ALA A 527 24.41 -2.01 14.85
CA ALA A 527 23.39 -3.03 14.66
C ALA A 527 23.48 -3.68 13.27
N GLU A 528 23.39 -5.01 13.24
CA GLU A 528 23.17 -5.82 12.04
C GLU A 528 22.03 -6.78 12.35
N TYR A 529 21.05 -6.87 11.46
CA TYR A 529 19.87 -7.71 11.65
C TYR A 529 19.33 -8.21 10.32
N LEU A 530 18.68 -9.36 10.39
CA LEU A 530 18.03 -10.03 9.28
C LEU A 530 16.52 -9.94 9.47
N VAL A 531 15.81 -9.80 8.37
CA VAL A 531 14.34 -9.70 8.34
C VAL A 531 13.82 -10.66 7.28
N ASP A 532 12.73 -11.35 7.62
CA ASP A 532 12.02 -12.28 6.73
C ASP A 532 10.52 -12.30 7.06
N ASP A 533 9.71 -13.06 6.31
CA ASP A 533 8.26 -13.22 6.51
C ASP A 533 7.48 -11.88 6.60
N VAL A 534 7.89 -10.88 5.82
CA VAL A 534 7.31 -9.53 5.88
C VAL A 534 6.02 -9.49 5.08
N GLN A 535 4.91 -9.25 5.76
CA GLN A 535 3.59 -9.27 5.14
C GLN A 535 2.58 -8.33 5.82
N ILE A 536 1.58 -7.93 5.04
CA ILE A 536 0.32 -7.34 5.52
C ILE A 536 -0.78 -8.32 5.12
N SER A 537 -1.31 -9.05 6.08
CA SER A 537 -2.22 -10.17 5.79
C SER A 537 -3.24 -10.39 6.88
N GLN A 538 -4.36 -11.00 6.52
CA GLN A 538 -5.26 -11.65 7.46
C GLN A 538 -5.13 -13.18 7.37
N PRO A 539 -5.40 -13.91 8.47
CA PRO A 539 -5.59 -15.35 8.40
C PRO A 539 -6.67 -15.67 7.37
N VAL A 540 -6.30 -16.35 6.29
CA VAL A 540 -7.25 -16.77 5.25
C VAL A 540 -8.16 -17.84 5.81
N SER A 541 -9.43 -17.50 6.06
CA SER A 541 -10.48 -18.52 5.95
C SER A 541 -10.63 -18.79 4.47
N SER A 542 -10.19 -19.94 3.98
CA SER A 542 -10.45 -20.34 2.60
C SER A 542 -11.87 -20.89 2.49
N PRO A 543 -12.83 -20.12 1.93
CA PRO A 543 -14.13 -20.67 1.63
C PRO A 543 -13.98 -21.89 0.71
N LYS A 544 -14.53 -23.02 1.14
CA LYS A 544 -14.63 -24.26 0.35
C LYS A 544 -16.09 -24.60 0.13
N LEU A 545 -16.48 -24.80 -1.13
CA LEU A 545 -17.75 -25.40 -1.52
C LEU A 545 -17.50 -26.81 -2.02
N VAL A 546 -18.14 -27.80 -1.41
CA VAL A 546 -18.25 -29.15 -1.98
C VAL A 546 -19.64 -29.27 -2.59
N LEU A 547 -19.73 -29.45 -3.91
CA LEU A 547 -20.99 -29.71 -4.61
C LEU A 547 -21.33 -31.20 -4.52
N PHE A 548 -20.31 -32.05 -4.69
CA PHE A 548 -20.44 -33.50 -4.68
C PHE A 548 -19.10 -34.16 -4.32
N GLU A 549 -19.10 -35.00 -3.29
CA GLU A 549 -17.96 -35.83 -2.89
C GLU A 549 -18.51 -37.09 -2.21
N ASN A 550 -18.73 -38.16 -2.99
CA ASN A 550 -19.42 -39.39 -2.55
C ASN A 550 -20.86 -39.23 -1.99
N GLU A 551 -21.38 -38.00 -1.92
CA GLU A 551 -22.73 -37.64 -1.51
C GLU A 551 -23.06 -36.27 -2.13
N VAL A 552 -24.31 -36.09 -2.56
CA VAL A 552 -24.81 -34.78 -3.03
C VAL A 552 -24.89 -33.77 -1.88
N ASN A 553 -24.39 -32.55 -2.10
CA ASN A 553 -24.60 -31.47 -1.14
C ASN A 553 -26.10 -31.11 -1.06
N PRO A 554 -26.75 -31.22 0.11
CA PRO A 554 -28.19 -30.93 0.23
C PRO A 554 -28.54 -29.45 0.01
N ASP A 555 -27.58 -28.53 0.18
CA ASP A 555 -27.76 -27.10 -0.12
C ASP A 555 -27.64 -26.81 -1.63
N TRP A 556 -27.05 -27.73 -2.39
CA TRP A 556 -26.76 -27.66 -3.83
C TRP A 556 -27.20 -28.95 -4.56
N PRO A 557 -28.50 -29.29 -4.57
CA PRO A 557 -28.99 -30.52 -5.19
C PRO A 557 -28.68 -30.61 -6.69
N LEU A 558 -28.66 -31.86 -7.19
CA LEU A 558 -28.61 -32.14 -8.63
C LEU A 558 -29.84 -31.58 -9.33
N TRP A 559 -29.63 -30.98 -10.51
CA TRP A 559 -30.65 -30.19 -11.18
C TRP A 559 -30.64 -30.37 -12.70
N ASP A 560 -31.86 -30.44 -13.24
CA ASP A 560 -32.18 -30.35 -14.67
C ASP A 560 -32.87 -29.01 -14.92
N CYS A 561 -32.27 -28.14 -15.76
CA CYS A 561 -32.76 -26.77 -15.99
C CYS A 561 -34.20 -26.70 -16.47
N CYS A 562 -34.57 -27.69 -17.26
CA CYS A 562 -35.62 -27.57 -18.24
C CYS A 562 -36.64 -28.70 -18.09
N GLY A 563 -36.31 -29.69 -17.25
CA GLY A 563 -37.08 -30.90 -17.01
C GLY A 563 -36.98 -31.87 -18.19
N GLY A 564 -37.03 -33.16 -17.88
CA GLY A 564 -36.97 -34.21 -18.91
C GLY A 564 -36.31 -35.47 -18.41
N SER A 565 -35.36 -35.34 -17.48
CA SER A 565 -34.75 -36.42 -16.72
C SER A 565 -34.59 -35.99 -15.27
N THR A 566 -34.38 -36.95 -14.37
CA THR A 566 -34.02 -36.67 -12.98
C THR A 566 -32.60 -37.19 -12.79
N PRO A 567 -31.61 -36.31 -12.57
CA PRO A 567 -30.27 -36.73 -12.19
C PRO A 567 -30.31 -37.61 -10.93
N THR A 568 -29.43 -38.60 -10.83
CA THR A 568 -29.40 -39.56 -9.71
C THR A 568 -27.99 -39.71 -9.15
N GLU A 569 -27.90 -40.18 -7.91
CA GLU A 569 -26.66 -40.71 -7.35
C GLU A 569 -26.54 -42.19 -7.76
N GLU A 570 -25.45 -42.54 -8.44
CA GLU A 570 -25.20 -43.90 -8.92
C GLU A 570 -23.89 -44.43 -8.37
N MET A 571 -23.82 -45.73 -8.15
CA MET A 571 -22.55 -46.40 -7.80
C MET A 571 -21.74 -46.64 -9.08
N ASP A 572 -20.50 -46.15 -9.16
CA ASP A 572 -19.61 -46.38 -10.31
C ASP A 572 -18.75 -47.64 -10.13
N ASP A 573 -17.61 -47.53 -9.47
CA ASP A 573 -16.70 -48.63 -9.15
C ASP A 573 -16.13 -48.49 -7.74
N ALA A 574 -15.25 -49.42 -7.35
CA ALA A 574 -14.69 -49.46 -6.00
C ALA A 574 -13.75 -48.28 -5.69
N GLU A 575 -13.28 -47.57 -6.71
CA GLU A 575 -12.35 -46.44 -6.59
C GLU A 575 -13.11 -45.11 -6.47
N HIS A 576 -14.20 -44.93 -7.24
CA HIS A 576 -14.93 -43.65 -7.32
C HIS A 576 -16.22 -43.60 -6.50
N GLY A 577 -16.67 -44.72 -5.94
CA GLY A 577 -17.82 -44.70 -5.04
C GLY A 577 -19.10 -44.16 -5.70
N LEU A 578 -19.85 -43.37 -4.93
CA LEU A 578 -21.12 -42.77 -5.37
C LEU A 578 -20.80 -41.54 -6.22
N VAL A 579 -21.48 -41.39 -7.36
CA VAL A 579 -21.25 -40.30 -8.32
C VAL A 579 -22.56 -39.70 -8.78
N ALA A 580 -22.55 -38.44 -9.22
CA ALA A 580 -23.71 -37.78 -9.80
C ALA A 580 -23.86 -38.18 -11.27
N GLU A 581 -24.93 -38.91 -11.63
CA GLU A 581 -25.23 -39.29 -13.01
C GLU A 581 -26.26 -38.34 -13.64
N PHE A 582 -25.91 -37.86 -14.84
CA PHE A 582 -26.75 -36.99 -15.66
C PHE A 582 -27.05 -37.67 -17.00
N VAL A 583 -28.32 -37.61 -17.41
CA VAL A 583 -28.82 -38.25 -18.64
C VAL A 583 -29.54 -37.24 -19.50
N ILE A 584 -29.09 -37.04 -20.74
CA ILE A 584 -29.75 -36.14 -21.70
C ILE A 584 -30.54 -36.96 -22.70
N GLY A 585 -31.87 -36.85 -22.61
CA GLY A 585 -32.81 -37.53 -23.51
C GLY A 585 -33.06 -36.77 -24.81
N ALA A 586 -34.19 -37.09 -25.45
CA ALA A 586 -34.60 -36.45 -26.70
C ALA A 586 -35.07 -34.98 -26.54
N GLN A 587 -35.39 -34.56 -25.31
CA GLN A 587 -35.65 -33.15 -25.00
C GLN A 587 -34.31 -32.49 -24.61
N PRO A 588 -33.87 -31.45 -25.33
CA PRO A 588 -32.67 -30.72 -24.96
C PRO A 588 -32.77 -30.14 -23.55
N THR A 589 -31.74 -30.33 -22.75
CA THR A 589 -31.61 -29.76 -21.42
C THR A 589 -30.13 -29.53 -21.07
N VAL A 590 -29.88 -28.79 -19.99
CA VAL A 590 -28.58 -28.62 -19.35
C VAL A 590 -28.71 -28.98 -17.87
N MET A 591 -27.68 -29.60 -17.30
CA MET A 591 -27.74 -30.17 -15.96
C MET A 591 -26.53 -29.82 -15.12
N GLY A 592 -26.70 -29.87 -13.80
CA GLY A 592 -25.63 -29.61 -12.84
C GLY A 592 -26.17 -29.45 -11.42
N PHE A 593 -25.70 -28.42 -10.72
CA PHE A 593 -25.98 -28.13 -9.31
C PHE A 593 -26.56 -26.71 -9.18
N ILE A 594 -27.49 -26.53 -8.24
CA ILE A 594 -28.17 -25.23 -8.01
C ILE A 594 -28.47 -25.04 -6.52
N THR A 595 -28.26 -23.83 -6.00
CA THR A 595 -28.67 -23.51 -4.61
C THR A 595 -29.98 -22.72 -4.52
N ARG A 596 -30.53 -22.24 -5.64
CA ARG A 596 -31.79 -21.45 -5.63
C ARG A 596 -32.97 -22.29 -5.08
N SER A 597 -33.69 -21.74 -4.10
CA SER A 597 -34.79 -22.44 -3.41
C SER A 597 -35.97 -22.76 -4.31
N ALA A 598 -36.21 -21.95 -5.35
CA ALA A 598 -37.19 -22.24 -6.39
C ALA A 598 -36.94 -23.57 -7.12
N ASN A 599 -35.70 -24.08 -7.06
CA ASN A 599 -35.24 -25.29 -7.72
C ASN A 599 -34.85 -26.39 -6.72
N GLY A 600 -35.17 -26.22 -5.43
CA GLY A 600 -34.92 -27.21 -4.38
C GLY A 600 -33.65 -27.00 -3.57
N GLY A 601 -32.84 -25.99 -3.88
CA GLY A 601 -31.64 -25.63 -3.09
C GLY A 601 -31.95 -24.81 -1.84
N ALA A 602 -30.91 -24.40 -1.11
CA ALA A 602 -31.03 -23.75 0.21
C ALA A 602 -30.92 -22.21 0.21
N ASP A 603 -30.89 -21.54 -0.95
CA ASP A 603 -30.55 -20.13 -1.13
C ASP A 603 -29.22 -19.74 -0.46
N LYS A 604 -28.18 -20.56 -0.67
CA LYS A 604 -26.82 -20.33 -0.16
C LYS A 604 -25.85 -20.13 -1.32
N PRO A 605 -25.87 -18.97 -2.01
CA PRO A 605 -24.87 -18.65 -3.01
C PRO A 605 -23.47 -18.68 -2.37
N PHE A 606 -22.49 -19.08 -3.15
CA PHE A 606 -21.11 -19.20 -2.70
C PHE A 606 -20.30 -17.96 -3.07
N ASP A 607 -19.62 -17.40 -2.08
CA ASP A 607 -18.69 -16.29 -2.23
C ASP A 607 -17.25 -16.82 -2.35
N ALA A 608 -16.72 -16.80 -3.57
CA ALA A 608 -15.36 -17.22 -3.88
C ALA A 608 -14.36 -16.03 -3.88
N SER A 609 -14.77 -14.83 -3.46
CA SER A 609 -13.94 -13.62 -3.55
C SER A 609 -12.63 -13.76 -2.79
N ALA A 610 -12.65 -14.45 -1.65
CA ALA A 610 -11.47 -14.67 -0.81
C ALA A 610 -10.44 -15.66 -1.39
N ILE A 611 -10.79 -16.36 -2.48
CA ILE A 611 -9.92 -17.34 -3.15
C ILE A 611 -9.74 -16.98 -4.64
N ILE A 612 -9.89 -15.72 -5.03
CA ILE A 612 -9.81 -15.34 -6.45
C ILE A 612 -8.45 -15.68 -7.07
N ASP A 613 -7.36 -15.49 -6.34
CA ASP A 613 -6.00 -15.63 -6.87
C ASP A 613 -5.59 -17.10 -7.07
N ASN A 614 -5.86 -17.95 -6.08
CA ASN A 614 -5.44 -19.36 -6.08
C ASN A 614 -6.60 -20.35 -6.29
N GLY A 615 -7.84 -19.90 -6.14
CA GLY A 615 -9.03 -20.75 -6.16
C GLY A 615 -9.31 -21.42 -7.49
N VAL A 616 -9.83 -22.64 -7.42
CA VAL A 616 -10.25 -23.45 -8.55
C VAL A 616 -11.65 -24.03 -8.33
N LEU A 617 -12.48 -24.01 -9.38
CA LEU A 617 -13.56 -24.97 -9.54
C LEU A 617 -12.96 -26.24 -10.13
N GLN A 618 -13.05 -27.36 -9.43
CA GLN A 618 -12.54 -28.66 -9.86
C GLN A 618 -13.66 -29.69 -9.83
N PHE A 619 -13.68 -30.60 -10.81
CA PHE A 619 -14.51 -31.79 -10.81
C PHE A 619 -13.90 -32.88 -11.68
N ASP A 620 -14.24 -34.14 -11.40
CA ASP A 620 -13.95 -35.27 -12.26
C ASP A 620 -15.15 -35.59 -13.14
N LEU A 621 -14.92 -35.92 -14.41
CA LEU A 621 -15.95 -36.21 -15.40
C LEU A 621 -15.68 -37.54 -16.11
N LYS A 622 -16.71 -38.38 -16.22
CA LYS A 622 -16.70 -39.60 -17.05
C LYS A 622 -17.89 -39.64 -17.98
N VAL A 623 -17.62 -39.74 -19.29
CA VAL A 623 -18.67 -39.89 -20.32
C VAL A 623 -18.97 -41.37 -20.51
N VAL A 624 -20.05 -41.85 -19.89
CA VAL A 624 -20.52 -43.24 -19.96
C VAL A 624 -21.07 -43.55 -21.36
N ASN A 625 -21.89 -42.66 -21.90
CA ASN A 625 -22.38 -42.73 -23.27
C ASN A 625 -22.21 -41.37 -23.94
N ALA A 626 -21.53 -41.32 -25.08
CA ALA A 626 -21.34 -40.08 -25.82
C ALA A 626 -22.67 -39.59 -26.43
N PRO A 627 -22.82 -38.26 -26.67
CA PRO A 627 -23.96 -37.74 -27.42
C PRO A 627 -24.08 -38.39 -28.80
N SER A 628 -25.31 -38.55 -29.28
CA SER A 628 -25.59 -39.11 -30.62
C SER A 628 -24.97 -38.25 -31.74
N ASN A 629 -24.74 -36.96 -31.46
CA ASN A 629 -23.95 -36.08 -32.32
C ASN A 629 -22.47 -36.11 -31.87
N PRO A 630 -21.56 -36.70 -32.66
CA PRO A 630 -20.14 -36.80 -32.30
C PRO A 630 -19.40 -35.46 -32.30
N ASP A 631 -19.97 -34.41 -32.92
CA ASP A 631 -19.38 -33.06 -32.97
C ASP A 631 -19.84 -32.18 -31.81
N SER A 632 -20.58 -32.75 -30.85
CA SER A 632 -21.08 -32.01 -29.69
C SER A 632 -19.93 -31.52 -28.81
N THR A 633 -19.85 -30.20 -28.60
CA THR A 633 -18.87 -29.60 -27.68
C THR A 633 -19.36 -29.74 -26.25
N TRP A 634 -18.47 -30.11 -25.32
CA TRP A 634 -18.76 -30.11 -23.89
C TRP A 634 -18.49 -28.74 -23.29
N LEU A 635 -19.45 -28.26 -22.51
CA LEU A 635 -19.46 -26.93 -21.93
C LEU A 635 -19.57 -27.00 -20.40
N ILE A 636 -19.00 -26.01 -19.75
CA ILE A 636 -19.34 -25.62 -18.40
C ILE A 636 -20.14 -24.32 -18.45
N LYS A 637 -21.05 -24.11 -17.50
CA LYS A 637 -21.70 -22.82 -17.31
C LYS A 637 -21.88 -22.52 -15.83
N LEU A 638 -21.50 -21.32 -15.42
CA LEU A 638 -21.72 -20.79 -14.08
C LEU A 638 -22.65 -19.58 -14.17
N GLU A 639 -23.53 -19.43 -13.18
CA GLU A 639 -24.35 -18.24 -12.98
C GLU A 639 -24.19 -17.71 -11.55
N SER A 640 -24.35 -16.40 -11.40
CA SER A 640 -24.31 -15.71 -10.11
C SER A 640 -25.46 -14.73 -9.97
N ASP A 641 -25.84 -14.46 -8.72
CA ASP A 641 -26.91 -13.53 -8.33
C ASP A 641 -28.19 -13.69 -9.17
N ASN A 642 -28.79 -14.87 -9.12
CA ASN A 642 -30.00 -15.23 -9.86
C ASN A 642 -29.88 -15.02 -11.38
N GLY A 643 -28.68 -15.21 -11.92
CA GLY A 643 -28.38 -15.09 -13.35
C GLY A 643 -28.12 -13.66 -13.82
N ALA A 644 -27.79 -12.73 -12.91
CA ALA A 644 -27.34 -11.39 -13.26
C ALA A 644 -26.04 -11.41 -14.07
N THR A 645 -25.12 -12.34 -13.73
CA THR A 645 -23.91 -12.63 -14.51
C THR A 645 -23.81 -14.13 -14.77
N ALA A 646 -23.15 -14.49 -15.88
CA ALA A 646 -22.92 -15.88 -16.24
C ALA A 646 -21.70 -16.01 -17.17
N VAL A 647 -21.00 -17.14 -17.05
CA VAL A 647 -19.91 -17.54 -17.95
C VAL A 647 -20.22 -18.92 -18.49
N GLU A 648 -20.11 -19.11 -19.80
CA GLU A 648 -20.26 -20.41 -20.48
C GLU A 648 -19.01 -20.67 -21.34
N TRP A 649 -18.31 -21.76 -21.06
CA TRP A 649 -17.02 -22.07 -21.67
C TRP A 649 -16.95 -23.51 -22.17
N PRO A 650 -16.20 -23.78 -23.27
CA PRO A 650 -15.76 -25.12 -23.60
C PRO A 650 -14.97 -25.74 -22.46
N ILE A 651 -15.15 -27.05 -22.23
CA ILE A 651 -14.43 -27.76 -21.17
C ILE A 651 -12.91 -27.76 -21.39
N THR A 652 -12.47 -27.56 -22.64
CA THR A 652 -11.05 -27.40 -23.02
C THR A 652 -10.42 -26.11 -22.49
N ASN A 653 -11.20 -25.20 -21.89
CA ASN A 653 -10.68 -24.06 -21.16
C ASN A 653 -10.21 -24.44 -19.75
N SER A 654 -10.37 -25.69 -19.31
CA SER A 654 -9.78 -26.17 -18.06
C SER A 654 -8.26 -26.14 -18.12
N VAL A 655 -7.60 -26.14 -16.96
CA VAL A 655 -6.14 -26.16 -16.82
C VAL A 655 -5.51 -27.33 -17.57
N GLU A 656 -6.17 -28.49 -17.55
CA GLU A 656 -5.75 -29.72 -18.22
C GLU A 656 -5.93 -29.64 -19.74
N GLY A 657 -6.89 -28.84 -20.22
CA GLY A 657 -7.11 -28.57 -21.65
C GLY A 657 -7.56 -29.79 -22.47
N VAL A 658 -8.08 -30.83 -21.81
CA VAL A 658 -8.47 -32.10 -22.45
C VAL A 658 -9.96 -32.16 -22.78
N ILE A 659 -10.32 -32.92 -23.83
CA ILE A 659 -11.71 -33.24 -24.16
C ILE A 659 -12.10 -34.54 -23.46
N PRO A 660 -13.35 -34.69 -22.96
CA PRO A 660 -13.82 -35.91 -22.34
C PRO A 660 -13.73 -37.12 -23.27
N VAL A 661 -13.11 -38.20 -22.78
CA VAL A 661 -12.97 -39.48 -23.46
C VAL A 661 -13.97 -40.47 -22.89
N SER A 662 -14.75 -41.12 -23.76
CA SER A 662 -15.78 -42.05 -23.31
C SER A 662 -15.19 -43.22 -22.53
N GLY A 663 -15.74 -43.47 -21.34
CA GLY A 663 -15.33 -44.53 -20.42
C GLY A 663 -14.14 -44.20 -19.51
N GLN A 664 -13.52 -43.02 -19.61
CA GLN A 664 -12.41 -42.61 -18.75
C GLN A 664 -12.83 -41.49 -17.80
N TRP A 665 -12.33 -41.54 -16.57
CA TRP A 665 -12.39 -40.42 -15.62
C TRP A 665 -11.28 -39.41 -15.96
N GLN A 666 -11.65 -38.13 -15.99
CA GLN A 666 -10.72 -37.03 -16.23
C GLN A 666 -11.06 -35.84 -15.32
N THR A 667 -10.04 -35.28 -14.69
CA THR A 667 -10.15 -34.06 -13.88
C THR A 667 -10.19 -32.83 -14.78
N HIS A 668 -11.06 -31.90 -14.43
CA HIS A 668 -11.15 -30.59 -15.06
C HIS A 668 -11.15 -29.49 -14.00
N SER A 669 -10.18 -28.58 -14.09
CA SER A 669 -10.01 -27.47 -13.15
C SER A 669 -10.12 -26.12 -13.87
N PHE A 670 -10.87 -25.17 -13.32
CA PHE A 670 -11.05 -23.81 -13.85
C PHE A 670 -10.68 -22.79 -12.79
N LYS A 671 -9.79 -21.85 -13.11
CA LYS A 671 -9.34 -20.83 -12.16
C LYS A 671 -10.44 -19.81 -11.88
N VAL A 672 -10.66 -19.49 -10.61
CA VAL A 672 -11.66 -18.50 -10.18
C VAL A 672 -11.33 -17.11 -10.73
N SER A 673 -10.05 -16.71 -10.75
CA SER A 673 -9.58 -15.47 -11.37
C SER A 673 -9.95 -15.34 -12.85
N GLU A 674 -9.84 -16.43 -13.63
CA GLU A 674 -10.18 -16.42 -15.05
C GLU A 674 -11.70 -16.33 -15.28
N LEU A 675 -12.49 -16.99 -14.43
CA LEU A 675 -13.96 -16.88 -14.45
C LEU A 675 -14.43 -15.46 -14.11
N ALA A 676 -13.81 -14.82 -13.11
CA ALA A 676 -14.07 -13.42 -12.77
C ALA A 676 -13.68 -12.48 -13.92
N ALA A 677 -12.51 -12.68 -14.53
CA ALA A 677 -12.06 -11.90 -15.69
C ALA A 677 -12.99 -12.03 -16.90
N ALA A 678 -13.70 -13.15 -17.02
CA ALA A 678 -14.72 -13.38 -18.05
C ALA A 678 -16.07 -12.72 -17.75
N GLY A 679 -16.21 -12.07 -16.59
CA GLY A 679 -17.37 -11.28 -16.20
C GLY A 679 -18.36 -11.99 -15.26
N LEU A 680 -17.97 -13.13 -14.66
CA LEU A 680 -18.76 -13.76 -13.60
C LEU A 680 -18.60 -12.98 -12.28
N ASP A 681 -19.69 -12.70 -11.59
CA ASP A 681 -19.65 -12.24 -10.20
C ASP A 681 -19.35 -13.42 -9.27
N ILE A 682 -18.09 -13.57 -8.89
CA ILE A 682 -17.63 -14.68 -8.05
C ILE A 682 -18.09 -14.58 -6.59
N SER A 683 -18.70 -13.46 -6.17
CA SER A 683 -19.15 -13.27 -4.79
C SER A 683 -20.50 -13.93 -4.49
N ALA A 684 -21.22 -14.38 -5.52
CA ALA A 684 -22.59 -14.88 -5.40
C ALA A 684 -22.92 -16.02 -6.36
N ILE A 685 -21.98 -16.97 -6.56
CA ILE A 685 -22.18 -18.12 -7.47
C ILE A 685 -23.33 -18.97 -6.95
N ASP A 686 -24.34 -19.25 -7.79
CA ASP A 686 -25.56 -19.95 -7.36
C ASP A 686 -25.99 -21.12 -8.28
N VAL A 687 -25.32 -21.28 -9.43
CA VAL A 687 -25.54 -22.38 -10.38
C VAL A 687 -24.22 -22.81 -11.02
N ILE A 688 -24.00 -24.12 -11.13
CA ILE A 688 -22.86 -24.73 -11.84
C ILE A 688 -23.38 -25.88 -12.70
N MET A 689 -23.16 -25.82 -14.01
CA MET A 689 -23.66 -26.79 -14.99
C MET A 689 -22.52 -27.36 -15.83
N ILE A 690 -22.61 -28.65 -16.14
CA ILE A 690 -21.69 -29.38 -17.01
C ILE A 690 -22.54 -30.13 -18.02
N PHE A 691 -22.41 -29.83 -19.32
CA PHE A 691 -23.31 -30.37 -20.34
C PHE A 691 -22.71 -30.33 -21.76
N PRO A 692 -23.11 -31.24 -22.67
CA PRO A 692 -22.92 -31.07 -24.10
C PRO A 692 -23.77 -29.91 -24.64
N ALA A 693 -23.25 -29.19 -25.64
CA ALA A 693 -23.87 -28.00 -26.22
C ALA A 693 -25.37 -28.15 -26.50
N TRP A 694 -26.11 -27.05 -26.35
CA TRP A 694 -27.57 -27.06 -26.42
C TRP A 694 -28.09 -27.71 -27.70
N GLY A 695 -28.96 -28.71 -27.54
CA GLY A 695 -29.59 -29.42 -28.65
C GLY A 695 -28.71 -30.47 -29.35
N THR A 696 -27.45 -30.66 -28.95
CA THR A 696 -26.56 -31.70 -29.50
C THR A 696 -26.31 -32.87 -28.55
N GLY A 697 -26.81 -32.78 -27.31
CA GLY A 697 -26.57 -33.74 -26.24
C GLY A 697 -27.41 -35.03 -26.23
N GLU A 698 -28.35 -35.23 -27.16
CA GLU A 698 -29.26 -36.38 -27.12
C GLU A 698 -28.51 -37.72 -27.00
N GLY A 699 -28.85 -38.52 -25.98
CA GLY A 699 -28.25 -39.81 -25.70
C GLY A 699 -27.03 -39.77 -24.77
N ALA A 700 -26.54 -38.58 -24.40
CA ALA A 700 -25.41 -38.46 -23.49
C ALA A 700 -25.76 -38.98 -22.09
N VAL A 701 -24.86 -39.80 -21.53
CA VAL A 701 -24.86 -40.22 -20.12
C VAL A 701 -23.48 -39.93 -19.58
N TYR A 702 -23.40 -39.17 -18.50
CA TYR A 702 -22.13 -38.78 -17.90
C TYR A 702 -22.22 -38.72 -16.39
N ARG A 703 -21.09 -38.94 -15.73
CA ARG A 703 -20.93 -38.99 -14.29
C ARG A 703 -19.97 -37.91 -13.85
N VAL A 704 -20.29 -37.25 -12.74
CA VAL A 704 -19.45 -36.21 -12.12
C VAL A 704 -19.16 -36.63 -10.69
N ASP A 705 -17.92 -36.48 -10.27
CA ASP A 705 -17.47 -36.70 -8.89
C ASP A 705 -16.44 -35.63 -8.48
N ASN A 706 -16.10 -35.57 -7.19
CA ASN A 706 -15.12 -34.63 -6.62
C ASN A 706 -15.34 -33.17 -7.05
N ALA A 707 -16.61 -32.75 -7.17
CA ALA A 707 -16.99 -31.43 -7.65
C ALA A 707 -16.95 -30.41 -6.50
N LYS A 708 -16.03 -29.43 -6.58
CA LYS A 708 -15.72 -28.49 -5.51
C LYS A 708 -15.18 -27.17 -6.01
N ILE A 709 -15.40 -26.09 -5.25
CA ILE A 709 -14.67 -24.83 -5.37
C ILE A 709 -13.83 -24.66 -4.10
N LEU A 710 -12.53 -24.50 -4.25
CA LEU A 710 -11.61 -24.29 -3.12
C LEU A 710 -10.38 -23.52 -3.56
N ASP A 711 -9.64 -23.00 -2.60
CA ASP A 711 -8.21 -22.73 -2.77
C ASP A 711 -7.43 -24.05 -2.56
N PRO A 712 -6.74 -24.58 -3.58
CA PRO A 712 -5.94 -25.79 -3.46
C PRO A 712 -4.76 -25.61 -2.49
N ASP A 713 -4.30 -24.38 -2.26
CA ASP A 713 -3.18 -24.05 -1.38
C ASP A 713 -3.64 -23.79 0.06
N ALA A 714 -4.92 -23.53 0.29
CA ALA A 714 -5.44 -23.26 1.64
C ALA A 714 -5.46 -24.47 2.58
N ASN A 715 -5.38 -25.68 2.01
CA ASN A 715 -5.18 -26.91 2.75
C ASN A 715 -3.75 -27.45 2.59
N ALA A 716 -2.78 -26.62 2.23
CA ALA A 716 -1.38 -26.90 2.53
C ALA A 716 -1.11 -26.70 4.04
N THR A 717 -1.91 -27.34 4.89
CA THR A 717 -1.75 -27.30 6.35
C THR A 717 -0.72 -28.33 6.78
N SER A 718 0.38 -27.85 7.37
CA SER A 718 1.24 -28.47 8.39
C SER A 718 1.76 -29.91 8.20
N GLY A 719 1.43 -30.60 7.12
CA GLY A 719 1.82 -31.99 6.89
C GLY A 719 3.27 -32.11 6.40
N LEU A 720 4.06 -32.92 7.08
CA LEU A 720 5.39 -33.32 6.61
C LEU A 720 5.27 -34.56 5.72
N THR A 721 5.66 -34.45 4.45
CA THR A 721 5.92 -35.63 3.62
C THR A 721 7.37 -36.06 3.83
N LEU A 722 7.58 -37.11 4.65
CA LEU A 722 8.89 -37.68 4.94
C LEU A 722 9.56 -38.25 3.69
N PHE A 723 8.75 -38.90 2.83
CA PHE A 723 9.22 -39.48 1.59
C PHE A 723 8.09 -39.65 0.58
N LYS A 724 8.28 -39.09 -0.62
CA LYS A 724 7.47 -39.37 -1.82
C LYS A 724 8.35 -39.11 -3.03
N ASP A 725 8.76 -40.17 -3.72
CA ASP A 725 9.80 -40.16 -4.77
C ASP A 725 11.19 -39.65 -4.37
N THR A 726 11.27 -38.84 -3.31
CA THR A 726 12.49 -38.32 -2.72
C THR A 726 12.25 -38.02 -1.25
N VAL A 727 13.32 -38.04 -0.45
CA VAL A 727 13.25 -37.69 0.97
C VAL A 727 12.93 -36.21 1.18
N ALA A 728 12.20 -35.89 2.25
CA ALA A 728 11.88 -34.53 2.64
C ALA A 728 13.14 -33.66 2.80
N ASN A 729 13.02 -32.37 2.49
CA ASN A 729 14.09 -31.41 2.78
C ASN A 729 14.43 -31.45 4.28
N GLN A 730 15.73 -31.41 4.61
CA GLN A 730 16.25 -31.53 5.97
C GLN A 730 16.00 -32.88 6.67
N TRP A 731 15.50 -33.89 5.96
CA TRP A 731 15.42 -35.27 6.42
C TRP A 731 16.35 -36.16 5.61
N SER A 732 16.64 -37.35 6.14
CA SER A 732 17.49 -38.33 5.47
C SER A 732 17.00 -39.74 5.72
N ILE A 733 17.10 -40.59 4.71
CA ILE A 733 17.01 -42.04 4.90
C ILE A 733 18.24 -42.49 5.70
N TRP A 734 18.00 -43.15 6.83
CA TRP A 734 18.99 -43.27 7.89
C TRP A 734 19.07 -44.69 8.44
N ASP A 735 20.31 -45.09 8.76
CA ASP A 735 20.66 -46.31 9.51
C ASP A 735 21.28 -45.86 10.82
N CYS A 736 20.63 -46.18 11.96
CA CYS A 736 21.04 -45.70 13.29
C CYS A 736 22.49 -45.98 13.65
N CYS A 737 22.98 -47.09 13.11
CA CYS A 737 24.09 -47.81 13.67
C CYS A 737 25.19 -48.03 12.61
N GLY A 738 25.00 -47.47 11.42
CA GLY A 738 26.00 -47.39 10.35
C GLY A 738 26.39 -48.74 9.76
N GLY A 739 25.48 -49.73 9.79
CA GLY A 739 25.73 -51.09 9.30
C GLY A 739 25.51 -51.27 7.79
N SER A 740 24.75 -50.36 7.18
CA SER A 740 24.39 -50.32 5.77
C SER A 740 24.13 -48.87 5.34
N THR A 741 23.94 -48.64 4.04
CA THR A 741 23.54 -47.34 3.50
C THR A 741 22.20 -47.52 2.81
N PRO A 742 21.10 -46.97 3.36
CA PRO A 742 19.81 -46.91 2.67
C PRO A 742 19.95 -46.20 1.32
N THR A 743 19.16 -46.60 0.32
CA THR A 743 19.20 -46.03 -1.02
C THR A 743 17.80 -45.64 -1.50
N GLU A 744 17.71 -44.64 -2.39
CA GLU A 744 16.49 -44.40 -3.18
C GLU A 744 16.56 -45.30 -4.42
N GLU A 745 15.55 -46.13 -4.65
CA GLU A 745 15.50 -47.10 -5.74
C GLU A 745 14.20 -46.94 -6.54
N GLN A 746 14.26 -47.13 -7.86
CA GLN A 746 13.04 -47.20 -8.67
C GLN A 746 12.30 -48.53 -8.41
N ASP A 747 10.99 -48.49 -8.15
CA ASP A 747 10.14 -49.69 -7.93
C ASP A 747 9.31 -50.07 -9.17
N ASP A 748 8.09 -49.55 -9.28
CA ASP A 748 7.17 -49.74 -10.42
C ASP A 748 6.56 -48.41 -10.86
N ASP A 749 5.78 -48.42 -11.95
CA ASP A 749 5.17 -47.20 -12.51
C ASP A 749 4.16 -46.53 -11.56
N ALA A 750 3.70 -47.23 -10.51
CA ALA A 750 2.73 -46.71 -9.55
C ALA A 750 3.38 -46.03 -8.33
N HIS A 751 4.52 -46.54 -7.85
CA HIS A 751 5.21 -46.03 -6.65
C HIS A 751 6.51 -45.29 -6.95
N GLY A 752 6.92 -45.20 -8.23
CA GLY A 752 8.05 -44.37 -8.61
C GLY A 752 9.36 -44.73 -7.91
N MET A 753 9.98 -43.73 -7.28
CA MET A 753 11.19 -43.87 -6.48
C MET A 753 10.83 -44.14 -5.01
N VAL A 754 11.50 -45.09 -4.37
CA VAL A 754 11.19 -45.55 -3.00
C VAL A 754 12.43 -45.62 -2.12
N ALA A 755 12.26 -45.46 -0.80
CA ALA A 755 13.34 -45.63 0.17
C ALA A 755 13.58 -47.13 0.45
N GLU A 756 14.73 -47.67 0.05
CA GLU A 756 15.12 -49.07 0.29
C GLU A 756 16.09 -49.21 1.46
N TYR A 757 15.76 -50.15 2.35
CA TYR A 757 16.51 -50.48 3.56
C TYR A 757 16.95 -51.94 3.55
N LYS A 758 18.23 -52.21 3.89
CA LYS A 758 18.86 -53.54 3.83
C LYS A 758 19.56 -53.89 5.13
N ILE A 759 19.00 -54.82 5.91
CA ILE A 759 19.58 -55.22 7.19
C ILE A 759 20.55 -56.40 7.01
N GLY A 760 21.84 -56.14 7.25
CA GLY A 760 22.90 -57.14 7.22
C GLY A 760 23.05 -57.94 8.53
N ALA A 761 24.22 -58.57 8.71
CA ALA A 761 24.54 -59.35 9.90
C ALA A 761 24.76 -58.52 11.18
N GLN A 762 24.95 -57.20 11.06
CA GLN A 762 25.00 -56.29 12.21
C GLN A 762 23.59 -55.78 12.50
N PRO A 763 23.06 -55.98 13.72
CA PRO A 763 21.76 -55.44 14.11
C PRO A 763 21.73 -53.91 13.99
N THR A 764 20.66 -53.39 13.42
CA THR A 764 20.42 -51.95 13.27
C THR A 764 18.90 -51.67 13.17
N VAL A 765 18.52 -50.41 13.29
CA VAL A 765 17.17 -49.87 13.02
C VAL A 765 17.29 -48.75 11.99
N MET A 766 16.31 -48.63 11.10
CA MET A 766 16.38 -47.69 9.98
C MET A 766 15.05 -46.99 9.77
N GLY A 767 15.12 -45.84 9.09
CA GLY A 767 13.96 -45.03 8.78
C GLY A 767 14.35 -43.66 8.26
N PHE A 768 13.65 -42.65 8.74
CA PHE A 768 13.84 -41.24 8.43
C PHE A 768 14.33 -40.52 9.67
N PHE A 769 15.33 -39.67 9.49
CA PHE A 769 15.96 -38.88 10.54
C PHE A 769 16.04 -37.43 10.09
N ALA A 770 15.54 -36.52 10.93
CA ALA A 770 15.69 -35.08 10.74
C ALA A 770 17.14 -34.67 11.01
N GLN A 771 17.65 -33.66 10.30
CA GLN A 771 18.97 -33.10 10.59
C GLN A 771 19.03 -32.53 12.02
N ASP A 772 20.23 -32.46 12.61
CA ASP A 772 20.43 -31.97 13.97
C ASP A 772 19.72 -30.62 14.21
N GLY A 773 18.85 -30.57 15.22
CA GLY A 773 18.09 -29.38 15.61
C GLY A 773 16.83 -29.11 14.77
N ILE A 774 16.49 -30.00 13.84
CA ILE A 774 15.23 -29.96 13.09
C ILE A 774 14.22 -30.87 13.77
N TYR A 775 13.05 -30.31 14.06
CA TYR A 775 11.94 -31.04 14.63
C TYR A 775 10.66 -30.69 13.88
N HIS A 776 9.75 -31.65 13.78
CA HIS A 776 8.43 -31.46 13.24
C HIS A 776 7.41 -31.30 14.37
N ASP A 777 6.75 -30.15 14.41
CA ASP A 777 5.66 -29.86 15.34
C ASP A 777 4.32 -30.25 14.71
N ALA A 778 3.76 -31.35 15.19
CA ALA A 778 2.45 -31.86 14.75
C ALA A 778 1.33 -31.53 15.76
N SER A 779 1.56 -30.60 16.70
CA SER A 779 0.61 -30.26 17.77
C SER A 779 -0.73 -29.74 17.24
N ALA A 780 -0.69 -28.98 16.15
CA ALA A 780 -1.88 -28.46 15.48
C ALA A 780 -2.76 -29.58 14.90
N ASP A 781 -2.16 -30.73 14.57
CA ASP A 781 -2.80 -31.88 13.95
C ASP A 781 -3.16 -32.98 14.96
N LEU A 782 -2.99 -32.78 16.28
CA LEU A 782 -3.17 -33.83 17.30
C LEU A 782 -4.48 -34.64 17.14
N ALA A 783 -5.59 -33.96 16.85
CA ALA A 783 -6.93 -34.56 16.84
C ALA A 783 -7.24 -35.37 15.56
N THR A 784 -6.62 -35.02 14.43
CA THR A 784 -6.98 -35.54 13.09
C THR A 784 -5.80 -36.08 12.30
N GLY A 785 -4.58 -35.77 12.72
CA GLY A 785 -3.34 -36.13 12.06
C GLY A 785 -2.94 -37.58 12.27
N VAL A 786 -2.17 -38.07 11.31
CA VAL A 786 -1.65 -39.44 11.28
C VAL A 786 -0.19 -39.45 10.86
N VAL A 787 0.53 -40.46 11.33
CA VAL A 787 1.75 -40.95 10.69
C VAL A 787 1.33 -42.11 9.78
N ARG A 788 1.47 -41.93 8.46
CA ARG A 788 1.10 -42.93 7.46
C ARG A 788 2.27 -43.20 6.54
N PHE A 789 2.50 -44.46 6.20
CA PHE A 789 3.45 -44.85 5.16
C PHE A 789 3.02 -46.15 4.50
N GLU A 790 3.51 -46.37 3.29
CA GLU A 790 3.37 -47.64 2.57
C GLU A 790 4.68 -48.40 2.66
N MET A 791 4.60 -49.72 2.81
CA MET A 791 5.77 -50.57 2.96
C MET A 791 5.63 -51.87 2.17
N LYS A 792 6.71 -52.29 1.50
CA LYS A 792 6.84 -53.60 0.86
C LYS A 792 8.08 -54.34 1.35
N VAL A 793 7.91 -55.56 1.87
CA VAL A 793 9.04 -56.46 2.16
C VAL A 793 9.45 -57.19 0.89
N VAL A 794 10.65 -56.89 0.40
CA VAL A 794 11.26 -57.54 -0.78
C VAL A 794 11.82 -58.90 -0.38
N ASP A 795 12.67 -58.93 0.64
CA ASP A 795 13.24 -60.13 1.24
C ASP A 795 12.92 -60.16 2.73
N ALA A 796 12.36 -61.28 3.21
CA ALA A 796 12.05 -61.43 4.63
C ALA A 796 13.31 -61.68 5.48
N PRO A 797 13.29 -61.28 6.76
CA PRO A 797 14.37 -61.61 7.69
C PRO A 797 14.58 -63.13 7.80
N SER A 798 15.83 -63.53 8.03
CA SER A 798 16.23 -64.93 8.21
C SER A 798 15.54 -65.58 9.42
N ASN A 799 15.13 -64.77 10.39
CA ASN A 799 14.28 -65.20 11.49
C ASN A 799 12.79 -65.01 11.11
N PRO A 800 12.03 -66.09 10.85
CA PRO A 800 10.62 -65.99 10.44
C PRO A 800 9.69 -65.49 11.56
N ASP A 801 10.15 -65.49 12.81
CA ASP A 801 9.39 -65.02 13.98
C ASP A 801 9.66 -63.54 14.31
N ALA A 802 10.37 -62.80 13.44
CA ALA A 802 10.68 -61.39 13.66
C ALA A 802 9.40 -60.54 13.64
N VAL A 803 9.14 -59.82 14.73
CA VAL A 803 8.02 -58.86 14.81
C VAL A 803 8.48 -57.54 14.19
N TRP A 804 7.74 -57.04 13.21
CA TRP A 804 7.97 -55.73 12.62
C TRP A 804 7.40 -54.62 13.49
N THR A 805 8.20 -53.59 13.68
CA THR A 805 7.99 -52.52 14.65
C THR A 805 8.04 -51.17 13.95
N PHE A 806 7.09 -50.31 14.29
CA PHE A 806 7.12 -48.88 14.06
C PHE A 806 7.63 -48.19 15.33
N LYS A 807 8.58 -47.27 15.17
CA LYS A 807 9.11 -46.46 16.26
C LYS A 807 9.19 -45.01 15.83
N ILE A 808 8.77 -44.12 16.71
CA ILE A 808 8.82 -42.67 16.50
C ILE A 808 9.45 -42.02 17.72
N GLU A 809 10.35 -41.07 17.51
CA GLU A 809 11.05 -40.34 18.56
C GLU A 809 10.82 -38.84 18.41
N SER A 810 10.96 -38.12 19.52
CA SER A 810 10.80 -36.68 19.58
C SER A 810 11.78 -36.05 20.56
N GLY A 811 12.31 -34.88 20.19
CA GLY A 811 13.25 -34.08 20.96
C GLY A 811 14.56 -34.80 21.27
N ASP A 812 15.26 -35.32 20.26
CA ASP A 812 16.50 -36.07 20.38
C ASP A 812 16.34 -37.32 21.28
N ALA A 813 15.27 -38.08 21.03
CA ALA A 813 14.84 -39.22 21.83
C ALA A 813 14.49 -38.91 23.31
N SER A 814 14.10 -37.66 23.61
CA SER A 814 13.54 -37.30 24.92
C SER A 814 12.24 -38.04 25.22
N THR A 815 11.41 -38.26 24.19
CA THR A 815 10.25 -39.14 24.21
C THR A 815 10.29 -40.07 23.00
N ALA A 816 9.75 -41.26 23.14
CA ALA A 816 9.65 -42.22 22.04
C ALA A 816 8.48 -43.18 22.26
N VAL A 817 7.85 -43.57 21.17
CA VAL A 817 6.80 -44.59 21.15
C VAL A 817 7.20 -45.69 20.19
N GLU A 818 7.05 -46.94 20.64
CA GLU A 818 7.39 -48.14 19.88
C GLU A 818 6.19 -49.10 19.88
N LEU A 819 5.69 -49.44 18.68
CA LEU A 819 4.49 -50.24 18.47
C LEU A 819 4.74 -51.32 17.41
N PRO A 820 4.16 -52.53 17.52
CA PRO A 820 4.12 -53.49 16.42
C PRO A 820 3.38 -52.90 15.22
N LEU A 821 3.78 -53.20 13.98
CA LEU A 821 3.06 -52.72 12.78
C LEU A 821 1.58 -53.14 12.74
N ALA A 822 1.25 -54.29 13.32
CA ALA A 822 -0.13 -54.77 13.45
C ALA A 822 -1.00 -53.92 14.41
N ALA A 823 -0.41 -52.95 15.12
CA ALA A 823 -1.14 -51.96 15.91
C ALA A 823 -1.57 -50.72 15.09
N SER A 824 -1.21 -50.65 13.80
CA SER A 824 -1.76 -49.69 12.84
C SER A 824 -3.29 -49.81 12.73
N SER A 825 -3.92 -48.79 12.17
CA SER A 825 -5.37 -48.72 11.98
C SER A 825 -5.89 -49.84 11.06
N GLU A 826 -5.06 -50.30 10.12
CA GLU A 826 -5.34 -51.41 9.22
C GLU A 826 -5.31 -52.77 9.95
N GLY A 827 -4.52 -52.89 11.04
CA GLY A 827 -4.45 -54.10 11.87
C GLY A 827 -3.85 -55.33 11.20
N GLU A 828 -3.18 -55.15 10.05
CA GLU A 828 -2.67 -56.25 9.22
C GLU A 828 -1.24 -56.65 9.59
N ALA A 829 -0.94 -57.94 9.48
CA ALA A 829 0.43 -58.45 9.58
C ALA A 829 1.19 -58.20 8.27
N VAL A 830 2.52 -58.07 8.38
CA VAL A 830 3.42 -57.88 7.23
C VAL A 830 3.39 -59.10 6.30
N LYS A 831 3.24 -58.85 4.99
CA LYS A 831 3.21 -59.84 3.91
C LYS A 831 4.37 -59.59 2.95
N ASN A 832 5.05 -60.66 2.54
CA ASN A 832 6.17 -60.55 1.60
C ASN A 832 5.68 -60.24 0.18
N GLY A 833 6.35 -59.31 -0.50
CA GLY A 833 6.18 -59.00 -1.92
C GLY A 833 4.95 -58.16 -2.27
N VAL A 834 4.23 -57.61 -1.29
CA VAL A 834 3.07 -56.74 -1.51
C VAL A 834 3.24 -55.42 -0.77
N TRP A 835 2.79 -54.32 -1.38
CA TRP A 835 2.68 -53.03 -0.71
C TRP A 835 1.51 -53.06 0.28
N GLN A 836 1.74 -52.52 1.48
CA GLN A 836 0.74 -52.39 2.53
C GLN A 836 0.85 -51.01 3.17
N THR A 837 -0.29 -50.37 3.39
CA THR A 837 -0.39 -49.09 4.12
C THR A 837 -0.45 -49.36 5.62
N TYR A 838 0.26 -48.54 6.40
CA TYR A 838 0.22 -48.56 7.85
C TYR A 838 -0.05 -47.14 8.36
N THR A 839 -1.11 -46.97 9.15
CA THR A 839 -1.57 -45.67 9.66
C THR A 839 -1.64 -45.66 11.19
N PHE A 840 -0.93 -44.74 11.84
CA PHE A 840 -0.96 -44.50 13.28
C PHE A 840 -1.47 -43.08 13.57
N THR A 841 -2.52 -42.93 14.37
CA THR A 841 -3.06 -41.60 14.70
C THR A 841 -2.13 -40.83 15.64
N LEU A 842 -1.94 -39.53 15.45
CA LEU A 842 -1.13 -38.70 16.35
C LEU A 842 -1.71 -38.71 17.77
N GLN A 843 -3.04 -38.73 17.91
CA GLN A 843 -3.70 -38.90 19.21
C GLN A 843 -3.25 -40.18 19.92
N SER A 844 -3.17 -41.32 19.23
CA SER A 844 -2.73 -42.57 19.84
C SER A 844 -1.25 -42.56 20.25
N LEU A 845 -0.40 -41.84 19.52
CA LEU A 845 1.02 -41.70 19.82
C LEU A 845 1.23 -40.74 21.00
N TYR A 846 0.49 -39.64 21.03
CA TYR A 846 0.46 -38.70 22.16
C TYR A 846 -0.03 -39.38 23.44
N ASP A 847 -1.13 -40.15 23.37
CA ASP A 847 -1.66 -40.91 24.50
C ASP A 847 -0.67 -41.99 25.00
N ALA A 848 0.17 -42.50 24.11
CA ALA A 848 1.26 -43.43 24.44
C ALA A 848 2.51 -42.73 25.01
N GLY A 849 2.51 -41.39 25.10
CA GLY A 849 3.55 -40.59 25.75
C GLY A 849 4.57 -39.96 24.79
N LEU A 850 4.31 -39.92 23.48
CA LEU A 850 5.11 -39.15 22.54
C LEU A 850 4.84 -37.65 22.70
N ASP A 851 5.89 -36.84 22.74
CA ASP A 851 5.77 -35.40 22.53
C ASP A 851 5.63 -35.12 21.03
N ILE A 852 4.44 -34.74 20.57
CA ILE A 852 4.21 -34.50 19.14
C ILE A 852 4.69 -33.13 18.65
N SER A 853 5.18 -32.25 19.53
CA SER A 853 5.64 -30.93 19.11
C SER A 853 7.09 -30.89 18.60
N ALA A 854 7.81 -32.01 18.66
CA ALA A 854 9.23 -32.05 18.35
C ALA A 854 9.69 -33.38 17.68
N ILE A 855 8.89 -33.94 16.79
CA ILE A 855 9.19 -35.22 16.13
C ILE A 855 10.41 -35.09 15.21
N ASP A 856 11.42 -35.92 15.42
CA ASP A 856 12.70 -35.87 14.69
C ASP A 856 13.10 -37.23 14.09
N VAL A 857 12.45 -38.33 14.49
CA VAL A 857 12.80 -39.67 13.98
C VAL A 857 11.56 -40.53 13.74
N VAL A 858 11.49 -41.16 12.57
CA VAL A 858 10.46 -42.16 12.23
C VAL A 858 11.14 -43.41 11.67
N MET A 859 10.96 -44.56 12.33
CA MET A 859 11.64 -45.81 11.99
C MET A 859 10.67 -46.97 11.83
N VAL A 860 11.03 -47.88 10.93
CA VAL A 860 10.31 -49.13 10.71
C VAL A 860 11.33 -50.25 10.57
N PHE A 861 11.28 -51.28 11.40
CA PHE A 861 12.29 -52.34 11.39
C PHE A 861 11.76 -53.65 12.00
N PRO A 862 12.33 -54.81 11.65
CA PRO A 862 12.15 -56.03 12.41
C PRO A 862 12.84 -55.90 13.77
N SER A 863 12.20 -56.40 14.83
CA SER A 863 12.68 -56.37 16.22
C SER A 863 14.20 -56.52 16.34
N TRP A 864 14.81 -55.73 17.24
CA TRP A 864 16.27 -55.64 17.38
C TRP A 864 16.96 -57.01 17.36
N GLY A 865 17.90 -57.18 16.43
CA GLY A 865 18.69 -58.42 16.27
C GLY A 865 17.99 -59.56 15.54
N ALA A 866 16.74 -59.40 15.10
CA ALA A 866 16.00 -60.39 14.30
C ALA A 866 15.93 -60.05 12.80
N GLY A 867 16.45 -58.89 12.38
CA GLY A 867 16.31 -58.37 11.02
C GLY A 867 17.30 -58.90 9.98
N GLU A 868 18.26 -59.75 10.33
CA GLU A 868 19.32 -60.18 9.38
C GLU A 868 18.74 -60.76 8.09
N GLY A 869 19.11 -60.16 6.95
CA GLY A 869 18.67 -60.55 5.61
C GLY A 869 17.40 -59.84 5.13
N ALA A 870 16.78 -58.99 5.94
CA ALA A 870 15.59 -58.25 5.52
C ALA A 870 15.93 -57.14 4.51
N VAL A 871 15.15 -57.07 3.42
CA VAL A 871 15.14 -55.96 2.46
C VAL A 871 13.70 -55.47 2.34
N TYR A 872 13.48 -54.18 2.55
CA TYR A 872 12.15 -53.57 2.48
C TYR A 872 12.21 -52.16 1.93
N ARG A 873 11.10 -51.74 1.35
CA ARG A 873 10.91 -50.44 0.70
C ARG A 873 9.80 -49.67 1.39
N ILE A 874 9.94 -48.37 1.49
CA ILE A 874 8.93 -47.45 2.03
C ILE A 874 8.67 -46.33 1.02
N ASP A 875 7.40 -45.98 0.85
CA ASP A 875 6.95 -44.86 0.03
C ASP A 875 5.71 -44.18 0.66
N ASN A 876 5.32 -43.01 0.15
CA ASN A 876 4.17 -42.22 0.60
C ASN A 876 4.16 -42.01 2.13
N ALA A 877 5.34 -41.77 2.71
CA ALA A 877 5.52 -41.58 4.14
C ALA A 877 5.21 -40.13 4.54
N ILE A 878 4.23 -39.93 5.42
CA ILE A 878 3.72 -38.62 5.84
C ILE A 878 3.45 -38.55 7.34
N ILE A 879 3.54 -37.34 7.89
CA ILE A 879 2.95 -36.91 9.16
C ILE A 879 2.01 -35.76 8.82
N ALA A 880 0.71 -36.02 8.68
CA ALA A 880 -0.24 -35.02 8.21
C ALA A 880 -1.68 -35.37 8.61
N THR A 881 -2.59 -34.41 8.50
CA THR A 881 -4.04 -34.70 8.46
C THR A 881 -4.39 -35.32 7.09
N PRO A 882 -4.90 -36.58 7.04
CA PRO A 882 -5.08 -37.33 5.80
C PRO A 882 -6.27 -36.89 4.95
#